data_AF-A0A8X7WX50-F1
#
_entry.id   AF-A0A8X7WX50-F1
#
_cell.length_a   1.000
_cell.length_b   1.000
_cell.length_c   1.000
_cell.angle_alpha   90.00
_cell.angle_beta   90.00
_cell.angle_gamma   90.00
#
_symmetry.space_group_name_H-M   'P 1'
#
loop_
_entity.id
_entity.type
_entity.pdbx_description
1 polymer ?
#
loop_
_entity_poly.entity_id
_entity_poly.type
_entity_poly.pdbx_seq_one_letter_code
_entity_poly.pdbx_strand_id
1 'polypeptide(L)'
;MSSVKIECVVNERYKIGESPVWEEKDQTLAYVDISGQKVCRWNPVTKHIQTLNTDAFVGSVVPRRSGGYVIGVGTRFAVVDWEKQTVTTVAHVDQEKSSSRFNDGKVDPAGRYFSGTMAFEIRPGEVERKQGSVYTLYPDFSVVKHFDQVDISNGLDWSLDHKTFYYIDSLSFRVDAFDYDLQSGNISNRRVLYKLEKDEGIPDGMCIDSEGKLWVACYNGGRVIRIDPTTGKRIQTVKLPVDTTTSCCFGGKDYSELYVTSACGGMDEAALARSHNSITYCLDTSHASPVDLTQPVIVKQLDKYAKPVFRPFLYKWSVTQESTVLQQLDAGVRYFDLRIAHKFSDNSCNLYFYHGVHTTVTVEGEVTLRNMSERGHQLIVAYEHRDMIDLCDYLWDHIPYWWGNKCEAEALIQELERRKQCGRPGRFFVAGINLTVDAKHLLLNPRQSLKDMVMQTYPVLLKWLVKQLPGSGHSSINIIAGDFVTDTQLAPTVITLNEALLNRMSSHHSQKLVFLARSFIAFYSFEAFIPVSFRNRFAEKLLTPQQPTSTAYVRSVINSLLYMQEKNIVEQLDAGIRYFDLRISHKDHDTSSNLYFSHGLYTLLSVKRSGNMAAFENIPLVHDECWEEWMSLLPQDLWDVPLYNLAIPGSHDAMSYCLDLNSPIVTSESWILKMADHAFPCIMRPVIFKWATTQEVDIVEQLKAGIRYFDLRIAHRPKDGSQDLYYTHVLFTVVTVLEALQEINLWLENHKREIIILACSHFEGMTESLHEHLISSLKYIFGSKLCPIMEDITLRNLWKMGHQVIVSYEDPAAQKHREMWPKIPYWWADSEDPNILVHYLEKKKESRNPGFFCVAGLNLTASYNYITIHPSLSLKKLTLKCSSCLMDWVQQQTPGEAHGCLNIFAGDFVTSGKFISDVITLNKKLSQRTY
;
A
#
# COMPACT_ATOMS: atom_id res chain seq x y z
N MET A 1 0.77 9.83 16.47
CA MET A 1 0.30 8.64 17.21
C MET A 1 0.17 7.54 16.17
N SER A 2 0.90 6.44 16.29
CA SER A 2 0.74 5.28 15.39
C SER A 2 -0.71 4.79 15.49
N SER A 3 -1.31 4.38 14.36
CA SER A 3 -2.58 3.69 14.40
C SER A 3 -2.38 2.31 15.02
N VAL A 4 -3.18 2.00 16.03
CA VAL A 4 -3.14 0.71 16.71
C VAL A 4 -3.61 -0.37 15.73
N LYS A 5 -2.77 -1.38 15.46
CA LYS A 5 -3.17 -2.56 14.67
C LYS A 5 -3.90 -3.54 15.57
N ILE A 6 -5.03 -4.05 15.09
CA ILE A 6 -5.81 -5.09 15.76
C ILE A 6 -5.88 -6.27 14.79
N GLU A 7 -5.35 -7.43 15.17
CA GLU A 7 -5.41 -8.67 14.38
C GLU A 7 -5.88 -9.84 15.24
N CYS A 8 -6.26 -10.96 14.61
CA CYS A 8 -6.58 -12.22 15.26
C CYS A 8 -5.46 -13.22 14.94
N VAL A 9 -4.66 -13.65 15.93
CA VAL A 9 -3.49 -14.52 15.69
C VAL A 9 -3.69 -15.99 16.07
N VAL A 10 -4.69 -16.28 16.90
CA VAL A 10 -5.12 -17.64 17.27
C VAL A 10 -6.63 -17.77 17.10
N ASN A 11 -7.08 -18.52 16.09
CA ASN A 11 -8.51 -18.69 15.76
C ASN A 11 -9.13 -19.93 16.43
N GLU A 12 -8.74 -20.20 17.68
CA GLU A 12 -9.32 -21.28 18.50
C GLU A 12 -10.38 -20.71 19.46
N ARG A 13 -11.50 -21.41 19.61
CA ARG A 13 -12.60 -20.96 20.47
C ARG A 13 -12.40 -21.43 21.91
N TYR A 14 -11.62 -20.66 22.66
CA TYR A 14 -11.45 -20.88 24.09
C TYR A 14 -12.68 -20.42 24.86
N LYS A 15 -13.13 -21.26 25.81
CA LYS A 15 -14.28 -20.89 26.64
C LYS A 15 -13.97 -19.64 27.45
N ILE A 16 -12.81 -19.61 28.11
CA ILE A 16 -12.27 -18.42 28.79
C ILE A 16 -10.76 -18.43 28.58
N GLY A 17 -10.29 -17.80 27.49
CA GLY A 17 -8.86 -17.58 27.29
C GLY A 17 -8.34 -16.59 28.32
N GLU A 18 -7.24 -16.90 29.00
CA GLU A 18 -6.74 -16.10 30.12
C GLU A 18 -5.22 -16.28 30.33
N SER A 19 -4.65 -15.47 31.23
CA SER A 19 -3.28 -15.51 31.72
C SER A 19 -2.24 -15.60 30.59
N PRO A 20 -2.24 -14.66 29.62
CA PRO A 20 -1.23 -14.65 28.57
C PRO A 20 0.14 -14.32 29.18
N VAL A 21 1.15 -15.12 28.85
CA VAL A 21 2.54 -14.90 29.26
C VAL A 21 3.48 -15.16 28.09
N TRP A 22 4.33 -14.18 27.80
CA TRP A 22 5.35 -14.28 26.76
C TRP A 22 6.61 -14.99 27.25
N GLU A 23 7.04 -16.01 26.53
CA GLU A 23 8.27 -16.76 26.76
C GLU A 23 9.35 -16.33 25.76
N GLU A 24 10.15 -15.33 26.13
CA GLU A 24 11.14 -14.73 25.23
C GLU A 24 12.15 -15.74 24.66
N LYS A 25 12.55 -16.73 25.46
CA LYS A 25 13.59 -17.70 25.08
C LYS A 25 13.19 -18.51 23.84
N ASP A 26 11.93 -18.90 23.79
CA ASP A 26 11.38 -19.77 22.75
C ASP A 26 10.47 -19.00 21.79
N GLN A 27 10.28 -17.69 22.03
CA GLN A 27 9.36 -16.80 21.31
C GLN A 27 7.95 -17.38 21.24
N THR A 28 7.45 -17.91 22.36
CA THR A 28 6.11 -18.53 22.46
C THR A 28 5.21 -17.78 23.43
N LEU A 29 3.89 -17.90 23.22
CA LEU A 29 2.89 -17.39 24.15
C LEU A 29 2.27 -18.56 24.91
N ALA A 30 2.44 -18.60 26.23
CA ALA A 30 1.70 -19.48 27.11
C ALA A 30 0.41 -18.79 27.58
N TYR A 31 -0.66 -19.54 27.74
CA TYR A 31 -1.95 -19.05 28.24
C TYR A 31 -2.83 -20.22 28.70
N VAL A 32 -4.01 -19.93 29.24
CA VAL A 32 -4.94 -20.96 29.71
C VAL A 32 -6.30 -20.82 29.04
N ASP A 33 -7.05 -21.92 28.99
CA ASP A 33 -8.50 -21.89 28.84
C ASP A 33 -9.11 -22.38 30.15
N ILE A 34 -9.58 -21.45 30.99
CA ILE A 34 -9.98 -21.75 32.37
C ILE A 34 -11.04 -22.85 32.37
N SER A 35 -12.16 -22.60 31.68
CA SER A 35 -13.30 -23.51 31.60
C SER A 35 -13.07 -24.67 30.61
N GLY A 36 -12.09 -24.55 29.72
CA GLY A 36 -11.60 -25.64 28.89
C GLY A 36 -10.65 -26.59 29.61
N GLN A 37 -10.22 -26.25 30.84
CA GLN A 37 -9.33 -27.06 31.68
C GLN A 37 -8.04 -27.45 30.95
N LYS A 38 -7.36 -26.47 30.35
CA LYS A 38 -6.12 -26.69 29.63
C LYS A 38 -5.18 -25.50 29.71
N VAL A 39 -3.88 -25.82 29.74
CA VAL A 39 -2.78 -24.90 29.49
C VAL A 39 -2.42 -25.01 28.02
N CYS A 40 -2.20 -23.89 27.37
CA CYS A 40 -1.88 -23.81 25.95
C CYS A 40 -0.54 -23.09 25.78
N ARG A 41 0.19 -23.49 24.75
CA ARG A 41 1.44 -22.86 24.31
C ARG A 41 1.39 -22.69 22.80
N TRP A 42 1.39 -21.45 22.35
CA TRP A 42 1.33 -21.10 20.94
C TRP A 42 2.65 -20.55 20.45
N ASN A 43 3.08 -21.03 19.29
CA ASN A 43 4.25 -20.52 18.60
C ASN A 43 3.81 -19.60 17.43
N PRO A 44 4.09 -18.29 17.48
CA PRO A 44 3.64 -17.33 16.48
C PRO A 44 4.29 -17.51 15.11
N VAL A 45 5.45 -18.17 15.03
CA VAL A 45 6.18 -18.44 13.78
C VAL A 45 5.60 -19.64 13.05
N THR A 46 5.43 -20.76 13.76
CA THR A 46 4.92 -22.02 13.18
C THR A 46 3.39 -22.08 13.17
N LYS A 47 2.72 -21.19 13.90
CA LYS A 47 1.28 -21.16 14.19
C LYS A 47 0.76 -22.41 14.92
N HIS A 48 1.64 -23.27 15.41
CA HIS A 48 1.27 -24.48 16.12
C HIS A 48 0.87 -24.18 17.57
N ILE A 49 -0.17 -24.85 18.05
CA ILE A 49 -0.64 -24.79 19.44
C ILE A 49 -0.44 -26.16 20.07
N GLN A 50 0.31 -26.19 21.16
CA GLN A 50 0.42 -27.35 22.05
C GLN A 50 -0.47 -27.14 23.26
N THR A 51 -1.09 -28.19 23.76
CA THR A 51 -1.98 -28.12 24.92
C THR A 51 -1.66 -29.22 25.92
N LEU A 52 -1.92 -28.92 27.19
CA LEU A 52 -1.88 -29.85 28.31
C LEU A 52 -3.19 -29.74 29.07
N ASN A 53 -3.93 -30.84 29.19
CA ASN A 53 -5.19 -30.88 29.92
C ASN A 53 -4.96 -30.95 31.44
N THR A 54 -5.80 -30.25 32.19
CA THR A 54 -5.86 -30.28 33.65
C THR A 54 -7.12 -31.01 34.12
N ASP A 55 -7.15 -31.39 35.39
CA ASP A 55 -8.28 -32.08 36.05
C ASP A 55 -9.31 -31.11 36.66
N ALA A 56 -9.02 -29.82 36.65
CA ALA A 56 -9.85 -28.75 37.19
C ALA A 56 -9.63 -27.44 36.41
N PHE A 57 -10.42 -26.41 36.72
CA PHE A 57 -10.26 -25.07 36.15
C PHE A 57 -8.86 -24.52 36.43
N VAL A 58 -8.14 -24.10 35.39
CA VAL A 58 -6.79 -23.55 35.51
C VAL A 58 -6.83 -22.05 35.25
N GLY A 59 -6.66 -21.25 36.30
CA GLY A 59 -6.85 -19.79 36.25
C GLY A 59 -5.65 -19.03 35.70
N SER A 60 -4.43 -19.53 35.93
CA SER A 60 -3.21 -18.87 35.45
C SER A 60 -2.05 -19.84 35.23
N VAL A 61 -1.10 -19.41 34.38
CA VAL A 61 0.14 -20.14 34.05
C VAL A 61 1.34 -19.19 34.11
N VAL A 62 2.44 -19.63 34.72
CA VAL A 62 3.69 -18.87 34.76
C VAL A 62 4.91 -19.75 34.45
N PRO A 63 5.87 -19.31 33.62
CA PRO A 63 7.09 -20.05 33.34
C PRO A 63 7.93 -20.28 34.60
N ARG A 64 8.52 -21.47 34.72
CA ARG A 64 9.38 -21.82 35.85
C ARG A 64 10.85 -21.78 35.44
N ARG A 65 11.70 -21.10 36.21
CA ARG A 65 13.16 -20.99 35.92
C ARG A 65 13.84 -22.35 35.73
N SER A 66 13.41 -23.38 36.45
CA SER A 66 13.96 -24.74 36.34
C SER A 66 13.38 -25.56 35.18
N GLY A 67 12.59 -24.95 34.29
CA GLY A 67 11.86 -25.62 33.21
C GLY A 67 10.42 -25.97 33.60
N GLY A 68 9.55 -26.01 32.58
CA GLY A 68 8.11 -26.21 32.73
C GLY A 68 7.39 -24.96 33.25
N TYR A 69 6.23 -25.16 33.87
CA TYR A 69 5.38 -24.08 34.38
C TYR A 69 5.01 -24.29 35.85
N VAL A 70 4.52 -23.23 36.48
CA VAL A 70 3.70 -23.31 37.70
C VAL A 70 2.32 -22.77 37.34
N ILE A 71 1.25 -23.40 37.83
CA ILE A 71 -0.13 -23.04 37.52
C ILE A 71 -0.97 -22.92 38.81
N GLY A 72 -1.96 -22.03 38.77
CA GLY A 72 -3.07 -22.01 39.72
C GLY A 72 -4.24 -22.81 39.15
N VAL A 73 -4.49 -24.01 39.66
CA VAL A 73 -5.53 -24.92 39.15
C VAL A 73 -6.44 -25.36 40.29
N GLY A 74 -7.77 -25.22 40.16
CA GLY A 74 -8.67 -25.32 41.30
C GLY A 74 -8.22 -24.39 42.43
N THR A 75 -8.04 -24.90 43.64
CA THR A 75 -7.45 -24.17 44.78
C THR A 75 -6.03 -24.64 45.13
N ARG A 76 -5.28 -25.12 44.12
CA ARG A 76 -3.92 -25.65 44.30
C ARG A 76 -2.93 -24.92 43.39
N PHE A 77 -1.75 -24.67 43.95
CA PHE A 77 -0.56 -24.39 43.15
C PHE A 77 0.01 -25.73 42.68
N ALA A 78 0.33 -25.84 41.40
CA ALA A 78 0.90 -27.06 40.84
C ALA A 78 2.06 -26.75 39.87
N VAL A 79 3.05 -27.63 39.85
CA VAL A 79 4.15 -27.62 38.87
C VAL A 79 3.74 -28.48 37.67
N VAL A 80 4.02 -27.96 36.47
CA VAL A 80 3.81 -28.64 35.20
C VAL A 80 5.14 -29.03 34.60
N ASP A 81 5.34 -30.33 34.37
CA ASP A 81 6.39 -30.84 33.50
C ASP A 81 5.82 -30.92 32.08
N TRP A 82 6.24 -29.99 31.22
CA TRP A 82 5.72 -29.85 29.87
C TRP A 82 6.10 -31.03 28.96
N GLU A 83 7.30 -31.58 29.12
CA GLU A 83 7.74 -32.70 28.28
C GLU A 83 7.02 -34.00 28.65
N LYS A 84 6.82 -34.23 29.95
CA LYS A 84 6.10 -35.43 30.42
C LYS A 84 4.59 -35.27 30.41
N GLN A 85 4.09 -34.07 30.17
CA GLN A 85 2.67 -33.73 30.23
C GLN A 85 2.03 -34.08 31.59
N THR A 86 2.74 -33.79 32.69
CA THR A 86 2.29 -34.12 34.06
C THR A 86 2.12 -32.88 34.93
N VAL A 87 1.10 -32.90 35.79
CA VAL A 87 0.80 -31.84 36.77
C VAL A 87 0.98 -32.38 38.19
N THR A 88 1.82 -31.73 39.00
CA THR A 88 2.10 -32.13 40.39
C THR A 88 1.74 -30.99 41.35
N THR A 89 0.82 -31.24 42.27
CA THR A 89 0.44 -30.26 43.30
C THR A 89 1.60 -29.98 44.25
N VAL A 90 1.85 -28.71 44.56
CA VAL A 90 2.88 -28.27 45.52
C VAL A 90 2.31 -27.57 46.74
N ALA A 91 1.15 -26.93 46.63
CA ALA A 91 0.46 -26.31 47.77
C ALA A 91 -1.05 -26.22 47.52
N HIS A 92 -1.82 -26.13 48.61
CA HIS A 92 -3.26 -25.94 48.60
C HIS A 92 -3.65 -24.69 49.40
N VAL A 93 -4.71 -24.01 48.97
CA VAL A 93 -5.34 -22.88 49.69
C VAL A 93 -6.85 -23.11 49.81
N ASP A 94 -7.52 -22.33 50.67
CA ASP A 94 -8.98 -22.31 50.80
C ASP A 94 -9.63 -23.72 50.83
N GLN A 95 -9.00 -24.71 51.49
CA GLN A 95 -9.47 -26.11 51.47
C GLN A 95 -10.84 -26.27 52.15
N GLU A 96 -11.16 -25.36 53.06
CA GLU A 96 -12.44 -25.26 53.75
C GLU A 96 -13.57 -24.73 52.86
N LYS A 97 -13.27 -24.18 51.67
CA LYS A 97 -14.26 -23.64 50.72
C LYS A 97 -14.42 -24.57 49.52
N SER A 98 -15.46 -25.39 49.54
CA SER A 98 -15.73 -26.39 48.49
C SER A 98 -16.09 -25.81 47.12
N SER A 99 -16.35 -24.51 47.03
CA SER A 99 -16.83 -23.81 45.83
C SER A 99 -15.93 -22.63 45.43
N SER A 100 -14.61 -22.78 45.57
CA SER A 100 -13.62 -21.76 45.18
C SER A 100 -12.63 -22.25 44.13
N ARG A 101 -12.03 -21.31 43.40
CA ARG A 101 -10.90 -21.56 42.49
C ARG A 101 -9.96 -20.36 42.45
N PHE A 102 -8.72 -20.60 42.06
CA PHE A 102 -7.83 -19.56 41.55
C PHE A 102 -8.40 -18.94 40.27
N ASN A 103 -8.08 -17.67 40.09
CA ASN A 103 -8.35 -16.92 38.87
C ASN A 103 -7.01 -16.40 38.33
N ASP A 104 -6.78 -15.09 38.25
CA ASP A 104 -5.52 -14.56 37.72
C ASP A 104 -4.34 -14.75 38.67
N GLY A 105 -3.13 -14.70 38.12
CA GLY A 105 -1.88 -14.82 38.85
C GLY A 105 -0.66 -14.46 38.01
N LYS A 106 0.35 -13.90 38.66
CA LYS A 106 1.59 -13.42 38.05
C LYS A 106 2.76 -13.55 39.02
N VAL A 107 3.97 -13.65 38.48
CA VAL A 107 5.21 -13.70 39.28
C VAL A 107 5.70 -12.29 39.56
N ASP A 108 6.04 -12.02 40.81
CA ASP A 108 6.63 -10.74 41.23
C ASP A 108 8.09 -10.58 40.72
N PRO A 109 8.69 -9.38 40.80
CA PRO A 109 10.07 -9.17 40.37
C PRO A 109 11.13 -9.99 41.14
N ALA A 110 10.78 -10.61 42.28
CA ALA A 110 11.66 -11.46 43.07
C ALA A 110 11.46 -12.97 42.80
N GLY A 111 10.54 -13.35 41.90
CA GLY A 111 10.27 -14.74 41.54
C GLY A 111 9.22 -15.45 42.41
N ARG A 112 8.37 -14.71 43.14
CA ARG A 112 7.25 -15.27 43.93
C ARG A 112 5.96 -15.25 43.12
N TYR A 113 5.18 -16.32 43.16
CA TYR A 113 3.96 -16.42 42.36
C TYR A 113 2.74 -15.95 43.17
N PHE A 114 2.24 -14.75 42.85
CA PHE A 114 1.00 -14.22 43.39
C PHE A 114 -0.19 -14.75 42.58
N SER A 115 -1.24 -15.20 43.26
CA SER A 115 -2.51 -15.55 42.63
C SER A 115 -3.62 -15.47 43.67
N GLY A 116 -4.83 -15.11 43.24
CA GLY A 116 -5.97 -15.02 44.14
C GLY A 116 -7.15 -15.85 43.69
N THR A 117 -8.01 -16.12 44.66
CA THR A 117 -9.17 -17.00 44.54
C THR A 117 -10.47 -16.21 44.36
N MET A 118 -11.50 -16.92 43.92
CA MET A 118 -12.88 -16.46 43.79
C MET A 118 -13.83 -17.63 44.06
N ALA A 119 -15.10 -17.35 44.37
CA ALA A 119 -16.14 -18.38 44.34
C ALA A 119 -16.43 -18.82 42.90
N PHE A 120 -17.01 -20.02 42.74
CA PHE A 120 -17.52 -20.45 41.44
C PHE A 120 -18.64 -19.52 40.96
N GLU A 121 -18.62 -19.25 39.65
CA GLU A 121 -19.63 -18.44 38.99
C GLU A 121 -20.93 -19.23 38.84
N ILE A 122 -22.05 -18.60 39.19
CA ILE A 122 -23.38 -19.09 38.86
C ILE A 122 -23.66 -18.82 37.36
N ARG A 123 -23.21 -17.65 36.90
CA ARG A 123 -23.12 -17.20 35.50
C ARG A 123 -22.00 -16.15 35.39
N PRO A 124 -21.49 -15.83 34.19
CA PRO A 124 -20.36 -14.91 34.04
C PRO A 124 -20.55 -13.60 34.81
N GLY A 125 -19.62 -13.27 35.71
CA GLY A 125 -19.65 -12.07 36.55
C GLY A 125 -20.59 -12.12 37.78
N GLU A 126 -21.28 -13.23 38.03
CA GLU A 126 -22.12 -13.46 39.21
C GLU A 126 -21.55 -14.56 40.09
N VAL A 127 -21.04 -14.16 41.25
CA VAL A 127 -20.43 -15.03 42.25
C VAL A 127 -21.00 -14.74 43.63
N GLU A 128 -20.84 -15.70 44.55
CA GLU A 128 -20.95 -15.41 45.97
C GLU A 128 -19.87 -14.39 46.36
N ARG A 129 -20.32 -13.24 46.88
CA ARG A 129 -19.45 -12.09 47.15
C ARG A 129 -18.46 -12.41 48.28
N LYS A 130 -17.27 -11.83 48.18
CA LYS A 130 -16.22 -11.78 49.21
C LYS A 130 -15.66 -13.12 49.67
N GLN A 131 -15.74 -14.15 48.83
CA GLN A 131 -15.23 -15.48 49.16
C GLN A 131 -13.75 -15.68 48.82
N GLY A 132 -13.19 -14.83 47.96
CA GLY A 132 -11.82 -14.90 47.50
C GLY A 132 -10.78 -14.37 48.48
N SER A 133 -9.52 -14.67 48.20
CA SER A 133 -8.34 -14.20 48.94
C SER A 133 -7.13 -14.13 48.01
N VAL A 134 -6.16 -13.27 48.32
CA VAL A 134 -4.90 -13.16 47.56
C VAL A 134 -3.78 -13.88 48.29
N TYR A 135 -3.06 -14.73 47.57
CA TYR A 135 -1.98 -15.57 48.07
C TYR A 135 -0.70 -15.35 47.28
N THR A 136 0.43 -15.71 47.90
CA THR A 136 1.74 -15.80 47.25
C THR A 136 2.39 -17.13 47.56
N LEU A 137 2.82 -17.84 46.53
CA LEU A 137 3.71 -19.00 46.63
C LEU A 137 5.17 -18.55 46.55
N TYR A 138 5.95 -18.86 47.58
CA TYR A 138 7.37 -18.57 47.65
C TYR A 138 8.21 -19.66 46.97
N PRO A 139 9.49 -19.39 46.66
CA PRO A 139 10.38 -20.37 46.01
C PRO A 139 10.57 -21.69 46.78
N ASP A 140 10.32 -21.70 48.09
CA ASP A 140 10.36 -22.89 48.96
C ASP A 140 9.00 -23.61 49.06
N PHE A 141 8.04 -23.21 48.23
CA PHE A 141 6.64 -23.66 48.22
C PHE A 141 5.82 -23.31 49.47
N SER A 142 6.33 -22.46 50.37
CA SER A 142 5.50 -21.87 51.40
C SER A 142 4.48 -20.89 50.78
N VAL A 143 3.29 -20.81 51.39
CA VAL A 143 2.20 -19.94 50.91
C VAL A 143 1.87 -18.91 51.98
N VAL A 144 1.81 -17.64 51.57
CA VAL A 144 1.37 -16.53 52.41
C VAL A 144 0.04 -16.01 51.88
N LYS A 145 -0.92 -15.80 52.78
CA LYS A 145 -2.17 -15.09 52.50
C LYS A 145 -1.99 -13.61 52.84
N HIS A 146 -2.28 -12.72 51.90
CA HIS A 146 -2.15 -11.27 52.11
C HIS A 146 -3.43 -10.64 52.66
N PHE A 147 -4.57 -10.89 52.02
CA PHE A 147 -5.87 -10.40 52.44
C PHE A 147 -7.01 -11.26 51.88
N ASP A 148 -8.19 -11.13 52.46
CA ASP A 148 -9.42 -11.81 52.09
C ASP A 148 -10.52 -10.82 51.63
N GLN A 149 -11.78 -11.26 51.63
CA GLN A 149 -12.94 -10.48 51.20
C GLN A 149 -12.87 -9.99 49.75
N VAL A 150 -12.26 -10.79 48.87
CA VAL A 150 -12.19 -10.54 47.44
C VAL A 150 -13.41 -11.15 46.74
N ASP A 151 -14.00 -10.43 45.80
CA ASP A 151 -15.08 -11.00 44.98
C ASP A 151 -14.51 -11.86 43.84
N ILE A 152 -13.76 -11.24 42.93
CA ILE A 152 -13.12 -11.90 41.78
C ILE A 152 -11.67 -11.38 41.69
N SER A 153 -10.71 -12.19 42.15
CA SER A 153 -9.29 -11.82 42.07
C SER A 153 -8.81 -11.76 40.64
N ASN A 154 -8.23 -10.65 40.22
CA ASN A 154 -7.87 -10.46 38.83
C ASN A 154 -6.56 -9.67 38.66
N GLY A 155 -6.44 -8.95 37.53
CA GLY A 155 -5.23 -8.30 37.05
C GLY A 155 -4.31 -7.73 38.13
N LEU A 156 -3.03 -8.11 38.02
CA LEU A 156 -1.99 -7.78 38.98
C LEU A 156 -0.67 -7.46 38.27
N ASP A 157 0.05 -6.46 38.76
CA ASP A 157 1.41 -6.13 38.28
C ASP A 157 2.17 -5.27 39.31
N TRP A 158 3.45 -4.99 39.04
CA TRP A 158 4.33 -4.20 39.90
C TRP A 158 4.90 -2.99 39.16
N SER A 159 5.14 -1.90 39.90
CA SER A 159 5.85 -0.74 39.36
C SER A 159 7.30 -1.10 38.99
N LEU A 160 7.85 -0.40 38.01
CA LEU A 160 9.22 -0.61 37.52
C LEU A 160 10.31 -0.35 38.58
N ASP A 161 9.99 0.43 39.62
CA ASP A 161 10.87 0.67 40.77
C ASP A 161 10.68 -0.35 41.91
N HIS A 162 9.80 -1.34 41.72
CA HIS A 162 9.47 -2.42 42.64
C HIS A 162 8.97 -1.94 44.01
N LYS A 163 8.28 -0.80 44.07
CA LYS A 163 7.72 -0.24 45.32
C LYS A 163 6.20 -0.24 45.38
N THR A 164 5.54 -0.48 44.26
CA THR A 164 4.08 -0.49 44.20
C THR A 164 3.60 -1.80 43.61
N PHE A 165 2.61 -2.41 44.26
CA PHE A 165 1.84 -3.52 43.72
C PHE A 165 0.47 -3.01 43.28
N TYR A 166 0.07 -3.32 42.06
CA TYR A 166 -1.23 -2.97 41.48
C TYR A 166 -2.12 -4.21 41.44
N TYR A 167 -3.39 -4.03 41.75
CA TYR A 167 -4.32 -5.15 41.89
C TYR A 167 -5.75 -4.78 41.52
N ILE A 168 -6.45 -5.74 40.91
CA ILE A 168 -7.86 -5.64 40.53
C ILE A 168 -8.67 -6.71 41.27
N ASP A 169 -9.71 -6.26 41.96
CA ASP A 169 -10.88 -7.10 42.27
C ASP A 169 -12.00 -6.68 41.32
N SER A 170 -12.38 -7.55 40.38
CA SER A 170 -13.20 -7.16 39.24
C SER A 170 -14.53 -6.51 39.64
N LEU A 171 -15.21 -7.02 40.68
CA LEU A 171 -16.50 -6.48 41.13
C LEU A 171 -16.38 -5.24 42.02
N SER A 172 -15.16 -4.75 42.25
CA SER A 172 -14.90 -3.44 42.84
C SER A 172 -14.87 -2.30 41.81
N PHE A 173 -14.83 -2.62 40.50
CA PHE A 173 -14.79 -1.68 39.38
C PHE A 173 -13.67 -0.64 39.50
N ARG A 174 -12.52 -1.04 40.04
CA ARG A 174 -11.37 -0.16 40.22
C ARG A 174 -10.06 -0.93 40.20
N VAL A 175 -9.00 -0.21 39.85
CA VAL A 175 -7.61 -0.62 40.07
C VAL A 175 -7.17 -0.04 41.41
N ASP A 176 -6.61 -0.88 42.27
CA ASP A 176 -6.03 -0.48 43.55
C ASP A 176 -4.50 -0.57 43.47
N ALA A 177 -3.82 0.21 44.33
CA ALA A 177 -2.38 0.19 44.51
C ALA A 177 -2.03 -0.09 45.99
N PHE A 178 -0.88 -0.71 46.22
CA PHE A 178 -0.33 -1.03 47.53
C PHE A 178 1.14 -0.64 47.54
N ASP A 179 1.64 -0.28 48.71
CA ASP A 179 3.08 -0.21 48.93
C ASP A 179 3.61 -1.64 48.98
N TYR A 180 4.66 -1.93 48.23
CA TYR A 180 5.25 -3.25 48.06
C TYR A 180 6.71 -3.26 48.51
N ASP A 181 7.06 -4.22 49.37
CA ASP A 181 8.42 -4.44 49.81
C ASP A 181 9.04 -5.63 49.06
N LEU A 182 10.00 -5.35 48.18
CA LEU A 182 10.63 -6.38 47.32
C LEU A 182 11.31 -7.49 48.14
N GLN A 183 11.89 -7.18 49.30
CA GLN A 183 12.67 -8.14 50.09
C GLN A 183 11.79 -9.17 50.78
N SER A 184 10.69 -8.73 51.38
CA SER A 184 9.77 -9.60 52.11
C SER A 184 8.61 -10.09 51.27
N GLY A 185 8.22 -9.38 50.20
CA GLY A 185 7.02 -9.65 49.43
C GLY A 185 5.74 -9.10 50.08
N ASN A 186 5.85 -8.34 51.17
CA ASN A 186 4.71 -7.77 51.88
C ASN A 186 4.08 -6.60 51.10
N ILE A 187 2.76 -6.48 51.23
CA ILE A 187 1.97 -5.37 50.70
C ILE A 187 1.21 -4.65 51.80
N SER A 188 1.06 -3.34 51.67
CA SER A 188 0.34 -2.52 52.65
C SER A 188 -0.28 -1.27 52.01
N ASN A 189 -1.00 -0.46 52.79
CA ASN A 189 -1.50 0.86 52.36
C ASN A 189 -2.32 0.83 51.05
N ARG A 190 -3.34 -0.04 51.03
CA ARG A 190 -4.29 -0.18 49.91
C ARG A 190 -4.96 1.15 49.62
N ARG A 191 -4.90 1.60 48.38
CA ARG A 191 -5.52 2.84 47.91
C ARG A 191 -6.09 2.68 46.51
N VAL A 192 -7.16 3.42 46.23
CA VAL A 192 -7.77 3.42 44.89
C VAL A 192 -6.88 4.22 43.94
N LEU A 193 -6.48 3.59 42.84
CA LEU A 193 -5.68 4.21 41.79
C LEU A 193 -6.58 4.78 40.68
N TYR A 194 -7.51 3.97 40.20
CA TYR A 194 -8.40 4.30 39.09
C TYR A 194 -9.76 3.65 39.29
N LYS A 195 -10.85 4.38 39.05
CA LYS A 195 -12.21 3.83 39.05
C LYS A 195 -12.70 3.78 37.62
N LEU A 196 -13.24 2.64 37.21
CA LEU A 196 -13.72 2.46 35.84
C LEU A 196 -15.01 3.26 35.61
N GLU A 197 -15.12 3.81 34.41
CA GLU A 197 -16.34 4.44 33.91
C GLU A 197 -17.37 3.37 33.54
N LYS A 198 -18.66 3.72 33.56
CA LYS A 198 -19.75 2.76 33.38
C LYS A 198 -19.71 2.03 32.02
N ASP A 199 -19.21 2.69 30.99
CA ASP A 199 -19.10 2.15 29.63
C ASP A 199 -17.82 1.35 29.38
N GLU A 200 -16.91 1.29 30.36
CA GLU A 200 -15.66 0.55 30.23
C GLU A 200 -15.84 -0.94 30.49
N GLY A 201 -16.90 -1.38 31.17
CA GLY A 201 -17.09 -2.77 31.54
C GLY A 201 -16.45 -3.12 32.89
N ILE A 202 -16.08 -4.39 33.06
CA ILE A 202 -15.53 -4.93 34.30
C ILE A 202 -14.00 -5.02 34.14
N PRO A 203 -13.19 -4.48 35.08
CA PRO A 203 -11.74 -4.61 34.99
C PRO A 203 -11.34 -6.07 35.22
N ASP A 204 -10.51 -6.60 34.33
CA ASP A 204 -10.14 -8.01 34.32
C ASP A 204 -8.61 -8.13 34.49
N GLY A 205 -7.88 -8.79 33.61
CA GLY A 205 -6.42 -8.88 33.61
C GLY A 205 -5.70 -7.56 33.29
N MET A 206 -4.46 -7.43 33.75
CA MET A 206 -3.65 -6.19 33.63
C MET A 206 -2.15 -6.48 33.42
N CYS A 207 -1.46 -5.62 32.68
CA CYS A 207 0.00 -5.59 32.63
C CYS A 207 0.58 -4.17 32.66
N ILE A 208 1.83 -4.01 33.13
CA ILE A 208 2.57 -2.74 33.06
C ILE A 208 3.41 -2.65 31.77
N ASP A 209 3.57 -1.45 31.22
CA ASP A 209 4.49 -1.18 30.11
C ASP A 209 5.84 -0.60 30.56
N SER A 210 6.78 -0.48 29.62
CA SER A 210 8.13 0.05 29.87
C SER A 210 8.17 1.53 30.29
N GLU A 211 7.06 2.26 30.16
CA GLU A 211 6.90 3.64 30.64
C GLU A 211 6.23 3.69 32.03
N GLY A 212 5.97 2.53 32.64
CA GLY A 212 5.30 2.42 33.93
C GLY A 212 3.81 2.75 33.88
N LYS A 213 3.15 2.57 32.73
CA LYS A 213 1.69 2.73 32.58
C LYS A 213 1.02 1.37 32.60
N LEU A 214 -0.21 1.32 33.12
CA LEU A 214 -0.97 0.09 33.26
C LEU A 214 -1.90 -0.09 32.06
N TRP A 215 -1.90 -1.29 31.49
CA TRP A 215 -2.85 -1.73 30.48
C TRP A 215 -3.83 -2.70 31.12
N VAL A 216 -5.11 -2.37 31.09
CA VAL A 216 -6.19 -3.14 31.73
C VAL A 216 -7.15 -3.63 30.67
N ALA A 217 -7.41 -4.94 30.64
CA ALA A 217 -8.47 -5.53 29.85
C ALA A 217 -9.82 -5.29 30.53
N CYS A 218 -10.83 -4.94 29.73
CA CYS A 218 -12.14 -4.61 30.26
C CYS A 218 -13.22 -5.57 29.75
N TYR A 219 -13.53 -6.58 30.54
CA TYR A 219 -14.55 -7.59 30.24
C TYR A 219 -15.93 -6.96 30.03
N ASN A 220 -16.62 -7.38 28.97
CA ASN A 220 -17.85 -6.76 28.43
C ASN A 220 -17.70 -5.30 27.95
N GLY A 221 -16.49 -4.74 27.96
CA GLY A 221 -16.19 -3.40 27.45
C GLY A 221 -15.62 -3.38 26.04
N GLY A 222 -15.20 -4.55 25.54
CA GLY A 222 -14.53 -4.74 24.27
C GLY A 222 -13.37 -3.80 24.04
N ARG A 223 -12.49 -3.67 25.03
CA ARG A 223 -11.38 -2.72 25.01
C ARG A 223 -10.26 -3.12 25.97
N VAL A 224 -9.07 -2.60 25.70
CA VAL A 224 -8.02 -2.41 26.71
C VAL A 224 -7.84 -0.91 26.94
N ILE A 225 -7.65 -0.50 28.19
CA ILE A 225 -7.39 0.90 28.56
C ILE A 225 -5.98 1.04 29.13
N ARG A 226 -5.32 2.15 28.78
CA ARG A 226 -4.02 2.53 29.32
C ARG A 226 -4.22 3.60 30.40
N ILE A 227 -3.73 3.35 31.60
CA ILE A 227 -3.87 4.21 32.78
C ILE A 227 -2.49 4.68 33.21
N ASP A 228 -2.36 5.97 33.49
CA ASP A 228 -1.19 6.51 34.15
C ASP A 228 -1.36 6.42 35.68
N PRO A 229 -0.60 5.55 36.36
CA PRO A 229 -0.72 5.37 37.81
C PRO A 229 -0.27 6.61 38.59
N THR A 230 0.50 7.51 37.99
CA THR A 230 0.96 8.74 38.66
C THR A 230 -0.18 9.73 38.82
N THR A 231 -1.02 9.84 37.79
CA THR A 231 -2.12 10.80 37.74
C THR A 231 -3.48 10.18 38.07
N GLY A 232 -3.57 8.84 38.08
CA GLY A 232 -4.83 8.13 38.27
C GLY A 232 -5.81 8.34 37.12
N LYS A 233 -5.30 8.58 35.90
CA LYS A 233 -6.12 8.90 34.73
C LYS A 233 -5.90 7.91 33.59
N ARG A 234 -7.00 7.60 32.89
CA ARG A 234 -6.95 6.95 31.58
C ARG A 234 -6.30 7.89 30.57
N ILE A 235 -5.29 7.38 29.87
CA ILE A 235 -4.53 8.12 28.85
C ILE A 235 -4.75 7.56 27.44
N GLN A 236 -5.27 6.34 27.31
CA GLN A 236 -5.58 5.74 26.01
C GLN A 236 -6.66 4.66 26.15
N THR A 237 -7.41 4.45 25.06
CA THR A 237 -8.33 3.30 24.90
C THR A 237 -8.07 2.66 23.55
N VAL A 238 -7.99 1.34 23.52
CA VAL A 238 -7.95 0.54 22.30
C VAL A 238 -9.19 -0.34 22.32
N LYS A 239 -10.09 -0.18 21.34
CA LYS A 239 -11.30 -1.00 21.20
C LYS A 239 -10.98 -2.28 20.46
N LEU A 240 -11.54 -3.40 20.88
CA LEU A 240 -11.33 -4.72 20.33
C LEU A 240 -12.63 -5.24 19.70
N PRO A 241 -12.59 -6.02 18.60
CA PRO A 241 -13.74 -6.64 17.95
C PRO A 241 -14.34 -7.84 18.73
N VAL A 242 -14.23 -7.82 20.06
CA VAL A 242 -14.81 -8.78 20.99
C VAL A 242 -15.19 -8.03 22.26
N ASP A 243 -16.35 -8.31 22.83
CA ASP A 243 -16.81 -7.60 24.04
C ASP A 243 -16.13 -8.14 25.31
N THR A 244 -15.86 -9.44 25.35
CA THR A 244 -15.39 -10.22 26.51
C THR A 244 -13.86 -10.32 26.55
N THR A 245 -13.18 -9.17 26.56
CA THR A 245 -11.71 -9.10 26.68
C THR A 245 -11.28 -9.40 28.12
N THR A 246 -10.41 -10.39 28.30
CA THR A 246 -10.12 -10.99 29.62
C THR A 246 -8.79 -10.56 30.21
N SER A 247 -7.67 -10.61 29.48
CA SER A 247 -6.36 -10.24 30.05
C SER A 247 -5.38 -9.77 28.98
N CYS A 248 -4.21 -9.27 29.35
CA CYS A 248 -3.19 -8.81 28.41
C CYS A 248 -1.75 -8.92 28.91
N CYS A 249 -0.79 -9.10 27.99
CA CYS A 249 0.65 -9.08 28.27
C CYS A 249 1.46 -8.56 27.07
N PHE A 250 2.59 -7.92 27.32
CA PHE A 250 3.55 -7.61 26.25
C PHE A 250 4.38 -8.85 25.87
N GLY A 251 4.71 -8.95 24.59
CA GLY A 251 5.52 -10.01 24.00
C GLY A 251 6.04 -9.63 22.61
N GLY A 252 6.34 -10.64 21.79
CA GLY A 252 6.99 -10.45 20.50
C GLY A 252 8.43 -9.96 20.64
N LYS A 253 8.97 -9.45 19.54
CA LYS A 253 10.33 -8.90 19.54
C LYS A 253 10.37 -7.63 20.40
N ASP A 254 11.36 -7.54 21.29
CA ASP A 254 11.59 -6.37 22.14
C ASP A 254 10.39 -5.98 23.04
N TYR A 255 9.47 -6.92 23.32
CA TYR A 255 8.22 -6.67 24.04
C TYR A 255 7.36 -5.56 23.43
N SER A 256 7.46 -5.32 22.11
CA SER A 256 6.66 -4.28 21.49
C SER A 256 5.18 -4.65 21.50
N GLU A 257 4.85 -5.94 21.41
CA GLU A 257 3.52 -6.47 21.06
C GLU A 257 2.62 -6.81 22.28
N LEU A 258 1.55 -6.05 22.54
CA LEU A 258 0.52 -6.36 23.56
C LEU A 258 -0.49 -7.48 23.20
N TYR A 259 -0.24 -8.74 23.55
CA TYR A 259 -1.19 -9.85 23.47
C TYR A 259 -2.38 -9.65 24.42
N VAL A 260 -3.61 -9.96 23.99
CA VAL A 260 -4.85 -9.80 24.79
C VAL A 260 -5.70 -11.06 24.65
N THR A 261 -6.26 -11.59 25.70
CA THR A 261 -7.12 -12.79 25.66
C THR A 261 -8.61 -12.41 25.64
N SER A 262 -9.49 -13.34 25.23
CA SER A 262 -10.94 -13.15 25.30
C SER A 262 -11.67 -14.46 25.65
N ALA A 263 -12.95 -14.34 26.02
CA ALA A 263 -13.82 -15.47 26.37
C ALA A 263 -15.01 -15.63 25.42
N CYS A 264 -15.37 -16.88 25.07
CA CYS A 264 -16.60 -17.18 24.31
C CYS A 264 -17.70 -17.87 25.14
N GLY A 265 -17.38 -18.28 26.37
CA GLY A 265 -18.29 -18.99 27.26
C GLY A 265 -19.49 -18.14 27.66
N GLY A 266 -20.70 -18.70 27.53
CA GLY A 266 -21.95 -18.02 27.92
C GLY A 266 -22.59 -17.16 26.83
N MET A 267 -22.01 -17.07 25.63
CA MET A 267 -22.63 -16.43 24.46
C MET A 267 -23.68 -17.35 23.81
N ASP A 268 -24.82 -16.79 23.36
CA ASP A 268 -25.79 -17.51 22.54
C ASP A 268 -25.25 -17.75 21.11
N GLU A 269 -25.87 -18.66 20.33
CA GLU A 269 -25.40 -19.00 18.98
C GLU A 269 -25.30 -17.78 18.05
N ALA A 270 -26.19 -16.80 18.21
CA ALA A 270 -26.18 -15.59 17.41
C ALA A 270 -25.03 -14.63 17.80
N ALA A 271 -24.67 -14.55 19.07
CA ALA A 271 -23.51 -13.84 19.59
C ALA A 271 -22.20 -14.58 19.26
N LEU A 272 -22.21 -15.91 19.30
CA LEU A 272 -21.09 -16.77 18.89
C LEU A 272 -20.78 -16.65 17.38
N ALA A 273 -21.81 -16.45 16.55
CA ALA A 273 -21.67 -16.19 15.13
C ALA A 273 -21.22 -14.75 14.81
N ARG A 274 -21.36 -13.82 15.77
CA ARG A 274 -20.96 -12.41 15.63
C ARG A 274 -19.60 -12.09 16.27
N SER A 275 -19.04 -12.97 17.11
CA SER A 275 -17.78 -12.75 17.84
C SER A 275 -16.59 -13.46 17.19
N HIS A 276 -15.45 -12.76 17.13
CA HIS A 276 -14.16 -13.31 16.70
C HIS A 276 -13.31 -13.63 17.92
N ASN A 277 -13.38 -14.83 18.50
CA ASN A 277 -12.55 -15.14 19.67
C ASN A 277 -11.11 -15.43 19.25
N SER A 278 -10.18 -14.64 19.77
CA SER A 278 -8.77 -14.92 19.65
C SER A 278 -8.01 -14.27 20.79
N ILE A 279 -6.98 -14.99 21.23
CA ILE A 279 -5.90 -14.40 22.01
C ILE A 279 -5.06 -13.58 21.03
N THR A 280 -5.16 -12.26 21.08
CA THR A 280 -4.38 -11.27 20.31
C THR A 280 -4.55 -9.91 20.99
N TYR A 281 -3.54 -9.05 21.16
CA TYR A 281 -3.06 -8.06 20.19
C TYR A 281 -1.53 -7.95 20.09
N CYS A 282 -1.08 -6.99 19.31
CA CYS A 282 0.28 -6.50 19.27
C CYS A 282 0.14 -4.97 19.26
N LEU A 283 0.62 -4.29 20.31
CA LEU A 283 1.01 -2.90 20.14
C LEU A 283 2.19 -2.93 19.19
N ASP A 284 2.14 -2.23 18.07
CA ASP A 284 3.38 -1.83 17.43
C ASP A 284 3.68 -0.42 17.93
N THR A 285 4.45 -0.34 19.02
CA THR A 285 5.06 0.93 19.45
C THR A 285 6.24 1.30 18.55
N SER A 286 6.66 0.43 17.65
CA SER A 286 7.84 0.67 16.85
C SER A 286 7.50 1.61 15.68
N HIS A 287 8.36 2.59 15.50
CA HIS A 287 8.36 3.50 14.35
C HIS A 287 8.72 2.78 13.03
N ALA A 288 8.32 1.51 12.82
CA ALA A 288 8.86 0.63 11.79
C ALA A 288 8.03 0.51 10.51
N SER A 289 6.76 0.94 10.45
CA SER A 289 5.99 0.85 9.19
C SER A 289 6.71 1.60 8.06
N PRO A 290 7.04 0.99 6.92
CA PRO A 290 7.71 1.70 5.84
C PRO A 290 6.83 2.84 5.29
N VAL A 291 7.42 4.02 5.08
CA VAL A 291 6.79 5.08 4.28
C VAL A 291 6.58 4.55 2.88
N ASP A 292 5.43 4.86 2.31
CA ASP A 292 5.06 4.43 0.98
C ASP A 292 6.13 4.85 -0.05
N LEU A 293 6.54 3.89 -0.88
CA LEU A 293 7.54 4.08 -1.91
C LEU A 293 7.02 4.93 -3.07
N THR A 294 5.73 5.32 -3.08
CA THR A 294 5.16 6.31 -4.00
C THR A 294 5.50 7.76 -3.60
N GLN A 295 5.93 7.99 -2.35
CA GLN A 295 6.06 9.36 -1.82
C GLN A 295 7.19 10.16 -2.49
N PRO A 296 7.05 11.50 -2.61
CA PRO A 296 8.11 12.36 -3.12
C PRO A 296 9.44 12.11 -2.41
N VAL A 297 10.56 12.17 -3.15
CA VAL A 297 11.91 11.88 -2.64
C VAL A 297 12.21 12.62 -1.33
N ILE A 298 11.73 13.87 -1.19
CA ILE A 298 11.88 14.66 0.03
C ILE A 298 11.15 14.08 1.24
N VAL A 299 9.97 13.48 1.06
CA VAL A 299 9.21 12.79 2.14
C VAL A 299 9.96 11.54 2.58
N LYS A 300 10.51 10.77 1.64
CA LYS A 300 11.36 9.60 1.93
C LYS A 300 12.69 9.97 2.60
N GLN A 301 13.30 11.10 2.20
CA GLN A 301 14.53 11.62 2.80
C GLN A 301 14.30 12.20 4.21
N LEU A 302 13.21 12.95 4.40
CA LEU A 302 12.79 13.44 5.71
C LEU A 302 12.42 12.27 6.64
N ASP A 303 11.85 11.20 6.11
CA ASP A 303 11.63 9.97 6.87
C ASP A 303 12.92 9.27 7.29
N LYS A 304 13.91 9.22 6.39
CA LYS A 304 15.22 8.58 6.64
C LYS A 304 16.08 9.36 7.64
N TYR A 305 16.11 10.69 7.56
CA TYR A 305 17.06 11.53 8.31
C TYR A 305 16.43 12.37 9.43
N ALA A 306 15.12 12.59 9.40
CA ALA A 306 14.37 13.34 10.41
C ALA A 306 13.16 12.54 10.95
N LYS A 307 13.27 11.20 10.93
CA LYS A 307 12.21 10.25 11.31
C LYS A 307 11.40 10.65 12.55
N PRO A 308 12.01 11.04 13.69
CA PRO A 308 11.26 11.35 14.91
C PRO A 308 10.41 12.62 14.81
N VAL A 309 10.81 13.55 13.93
CA VAL A 309 10.19 14.87 13.77
C VAL A 309 9.19 14.88 12.61
N PHE A 310 9.52 14.19 11.52
CA PHE A 310 8.73 14.17 10.29
C PHE A 310 7.57 13.17 10.32
N ARG A 311 7.75 11.99 10.92
CA ARG A 311 6.68 10.97 11.00
C ARG A 311 5.41 11.46 11.69
N PRO A 312 5.47 12.14 12.86
CA PRO A 312 4.26 12.68 13.49
C PRO A 312 3.49 13.67 12.61
N PHE A 313 4.19 14.34 11.70
CA PHE A 313 3.61 15.24 10.71
C PHE A 313 2.95 14.45 9.58
N LEU A 314 3.68 13.55 8.91
CA LEU A 314 3.15 12.72 7.81
C LEU A 314 1.89 11.93 8.22
N TYR A 315 1.89 11.33 9.41
CA TYR A 315 0.72 10.60 9.92
C TYR A 315 -0.55 11.44 10.04
N LYS A 316 -0.45 12.73 10.39
CA LYS A 316 -1.62 13.64 10.49
C LYS A 316 -2.27 13.94 9.12
N TRP A 317 -1.53 13.70 8.04
CA TRP A 317 -1.97 13.92 6.67
C TRP A 317 -2.32 12.62 5.96
N SER A 318 -1.93 11.47 6.53
CA SER A 318 -2.25 10.12 6.02
C SER A 318 -3.56 9.52 6.56
N VAL A 319 -4.23 10.17 7.51
CA VAL A 319 -5.53 9.71 8.04
C VAL A 319 -6.65 10.41 7.29
N THR A 320 -7.50 9.66 6.59
CA THR A 320 -8.64 10.18 5.82
C THR A 320 -10.00 9.81 6.44
N GLN A 321 -10.04 8.79 7.30
CA GLN A 321 -11.20 8.38 8.09
C GLN A 321 -10.73 7.94 9.47
N GLU A 322 -11.51 8.26 10.51
CA GLU A 322 -11.27 7.79 11.89
C GLU A 322 -12.30 6.74 12.33
N SER A 323 -13.36 6.55 11.54
CA SER A 323 -14.42 5.58 11.78
C SER A 323 -14.14 4.26 11.06
N THR A 324 -14.45 3.15 11.73
CA THR A 324 -14.41 1.81 11.13
C THR A 324 -15.36 1.70 9.94
N VAL A 325 -15.13 0.73 9.05
CA VAL A 325 -16.03 0.44 7.92
C VAL A 325 -17.47 0.22 8.41
N LEU A 326 -17.66 -0.46 9.54
CA LEU A 326 -18.98 -0.69 10.13
C LEU A 326 -19.66 0.62 10.55
N GLN A 327 -18.94 1.52 11.23
CA GLN A 327 -19.49 2.83 11.62
C GLN A 327 -19.83 3.70 10.41
N GLN A 328 -19.03 3.62 9.34
CA GLN A 328 -19.33 4.29 8.07
C GLN A 328 -20.61 3.71 7.44
N LEU A 329 -20.76 2.38 7.42
CA LEU A 329 -21.98 1.71 6.95
C LEU A 329 -23.20 2.11 7.79
N ASP A 330 -23.08 2.17 9.12
CA ASP A 330 -24.16 2.58 10.01
C ASP A 330 -24.56 4.05 9.78
N ALA A 331 -23.60 4.91 9.44
CA ALA A 331 -23.83 6.30 9.06
C ALA A 331 -24.44 6.48 7.65
N GLY A 332 -24.65 5.38 6.90
CA GLY A 332 -25.27 5.39 5.58
C GLY A 332 -24.31 5.47 4.39
N VAL A 333 -22.99 5.32 4.61
CA VAL A 333 -21.99 5.22 3.54
C VAL A 333 -22.13 3.89 2.80
N ARG A 334 -22.09 3.89 1.45
CA ARG A 334 -22.40 2.68 0.64
C ARG A 334 -21.38 2.36 -0.46
N TYR A 335 -20.32 3.14 -0.59
CA TYR A 335 -19.19 2.89 -1.48
C TYR A 335 -17.91 3.07 -0.67
N PHE A 336 -16.94 2.20 -0.92
CA PHE A 336 -15.63 2.21 -0.29
C PHE A 336 -14.57 2.09 -1.38
N ASP A 337 -13.57 2.97 -1.36
CA ASP A 337 -12.39 2.88 -2.21
C ASP A 337 -11.29 2.27 -1.37
N LEU A 338 -10.85 1.07 -1.77
CA LEU A 338 -9.87 0.32 -1.01
C LEU A 338 -8.56 0.27 -1.79
N ARG A 339 -7.53 0.87 -1.19
CA ARG A 339 -6.17 0.92 -1.73
C ARG A 339 -5.36 -0.20 -1.10
N ILE A 340 -4.85 -1.15 -1.88
CA ILE A 340 -4.16 -2.33 -1.36
C ILE A 340 -2.75 -2.48 -1.93
N ALA A 341 -1.82 -2.90 -1.07
CA ALA A 341 -0.37 -2.85 -1.26
C ALA A 341 0.32 -4.10 -0.72
N HIS A 342 1.35 -4.63 -1.40
CA HIS A 342 2.27 -5.55 -0.73
C HIS A 342 3.40 -4.75 -0.05
N LYS A 343 3.77 -5.11 1.18
CA LYS A 343 4.88 -4.46 1.89
C LYS A 343 6.19 -5.07 1.43
N PHE A 344 7.12 -4.24 0.95
CA PHE A 344 8.46 -4.68 0.54
C PHE A 344 9.24 -5.44 1.64
N SER A 345 8.99 -5.14 2.91
CA SER A 345 9.61 -5.81 4.07
C SER A 345 8.88 -7.08 4.52
N ASP A 346 7.73 -7.40 3.94
CA ASP A 346 6.92 -8.56 4.29
C ASP A 346 7.18 -9.70 3.31
N ASN A 347 7.69 -10.83 3.81
CA ASN A 347 7.95 -12.02 3.00
C ASN A 347 6.70 -12.92 2.82
N SER A 348 5.55 -12.52 3.34
CA SER A 348 4.26 -13.21 3.15
C SER A 348 3.58 -12.78 1.85
N CYS A 349 2.45 -13.44 1.50
CA CYS A 349 1.60 -13.04 0.38
C CYS A 349 0.53 -11.99 0.76
N ASN A 350 0.66 -11.35 1.93
CA ASN A 350 -0.36 -10.45 2.46
C ASN A 350 -0.40 -9.12 1.69
N LEU A 351 -1.61 -8.69 1.35
CA LEU A 351 -1.89 -7.33 0.89
C LEU A 351 -2.32 -6.48 2.09
N TYR A 352 -1.98 -5.20 2.09
CA TYR A 352 -2.22 -4.23 3.16
C TYR A 352 -2.97 -3.03 2.61
N PHE A 353 -3.86 -2.42 3.40
CA PHE A 353 -4.40 -1.12 3.01
C PHE A 353 -3.32 -0.05 3.09
N TYR A 354 -3.43 1.06 2.36
CA TYR A 354 -2.43 2.12 2.47
C TYR A 354 -2.95 3.53 2.06
N HIS A 355 -2.38 4.59 2.64
CA HIS A 355 -2.57 5.99 2.22
C HIS A 355 -1.37 6.87 2.63
N GLY A 356 -0.38 7.00 1.75
CA GLY A 356 0.91 7.68 2.02
C GLY A 356 1.83 6.98 3.05
N VAL A 357 1.25 6.09 3.86
CA VAL A 357 1.92 5.08 4.68
C VAL A 357 1.14 3.77 4.57
N HIS A 358 1.84 2.64 4.68
CA HIS A 358 1.18 1.35 4.76
C HIS A 358 0.41 1.22 6.06
N THR A 359 -0.83 0.75 5.97
CA THR A 359 -1.55 0.31 7.16
C THR A 359 -0.90 -0.94 7.70
N THR A 360 -1.12 -1.18 8.97
CA THR A 360 -0.67 -2.39 9.65
C THR A 360 -1.60 -3.56 9.30
N VAL A 361 -2.85 -3.30 8.90
CA VAL A 361 -3.93 -4.25 8.60
C VAL A 361 -3.80 -4.89 7.22
N THR A 362 -3.99 -6.21 7.13
CA THR A 362 -4.02 -6.93 5.85
C THR A 362 -5.42 -6.96 5.26
N VAL A 363 -5.54 -7.10 3.95
CA VAL A 363 -6.83 -7.20 3.23
C VAL A 363 -7.68 -8.36 3.76
N GLU A 364 -7.04 -9.48 4.12
CA GLU A 364 -7.71 -10.64 4.74
C GLU A 364 -8.18 -10.38 6.18
N GLY A 365 -7.55 -9.45 6.92
CA GLY A 365 -7.84 -9.20 8.33
C GLY A 365 -9.01 -8.23 8.59
N GLU A 366 -9.25 -7.27 7.70
CA GLU A 366 -10.35 -6.29 7.86
C GLU A 366 -11.56 -6.60 6.96
N VAL A 367 -11.33 -7.21 5.79
CA VAL A 367 -12.33 -7.38 4.74
C VAL A 367 -12.47 -8.86 4.37
N THR A 368 -12.85 -9.69 5.35
CA THR A 368 -13.52 -10.94 5.00
C THR A 368 -14.91 -10.57 4.46
N LEU A 369 -15.03 -10.38 3.14
CA LEU A 369 -16.31 -10.18 2.41
C LEU A 369 -17.32 -11.28 2.76
N ARG A 370 -16.82 -12.45 3.15
CA ARG A 370 -17.54 -13.54 3.79
C ARG A 370 -18.42 -13.10 4.98
N ASN A 371 -17.89 -12.29 5.91
CA ASN A 371 -18.64 -11.80 7.08
C ASN A 371 -19.72 -10.77 6.69
N MET A 372 -19.53 -10.03 5.59
CA MET A 372 -20.52 -9.06 5.10
C MET A 372 -21.67 -9.77 4.37
N SER A 373 -21.36 -10.83 3.61
CA SER A 373 -22.34 -11.70 2.95
C SER A 373 -23.14 -12.53 3.97
N GLU A 374 -22.50 -13.11 4.98
CA GLU A 374 -23.16 -13.85 6.09
C GLU A 374 -24.12 -12.97 6.91
N ARG A 375 -23.98 -11.63 6.84
CA ARG A 375 -24.90 -10.63 7.43
C ARG A 375 -25.96 -10.10 6.47
N GLY A 376 -26.06 -10.63 5.25
CA GLY A 376 -27.12 -10.32 4.29
C GLY A 376 -26.88 -9.10 3.40
N HIS A 377 -25.63 -8.64 3.25
CA HIS A 377 -25.27 -7.55 2.33
C HIS A 377 -24.85 -8.10 0.96
N GLN A 378 -25.41 -7.58 -0.14
CA GLN A 378 -25.00 -7.95 -1.52
C GLN A 378 -23.92 -7.01 -2.05
N LEU A 379 -22.92 -7.54 -2.75
CA LEU A 379 -21.66 -6.89 -3.12
C LEU A 379 -21.49 -6.80 -4.65
N ILE A 380 -21.12 -5.62 -5.14
CA ILE A 380 -20.56 -5.36 -6.46
C ILE A 380 -19.06 -5.15 -6.26
N VAL A 381 -18.21 -5.71 -7.12
CA VAL A 381 -16.76 -5.49 -7.05
C VAL A 381 -16.26 -4.94 -8.38
N ALA A 382 -15.84 -3.69 -8.43
CA ALA A 382 -15.12 -3.12 -9.56
C ALA A 382 -13.61 -3.33 -9.41
N TYR A 383 -12.92 -3.76 -10.48
CA TYR A 383 -11.47 -3.97 -10.45
C TYR A 383 -10.82 -3.17 -11.56
N GLU A 384 -9.67 -2.53 -11.33
CA GLU A 384 -9.06 -1.68 -12.37
C GLU A 384 -8.28 -2.47 -13.43
N HIS A 385 -7.75 -3.63 -13.07
CA HIS A 385 -6.94 -4.43 -13.98
C HIS A 385 -7.80 -5.24 -14.95
N ARG A 386 -7.73 -4.89 -16.23
CA ARG A 386 -8.54 -5.51 -17.29
C ARG A 386 -8.33 -7.02 -17.39
N ASP A 387 -7.09 -7.50 -17.26
CA ASP A 387 -6.82 -8.96 -17.27
C ASP A 387 -7.55 -9.72 -16.16
N MET A 388 -7.74 -9.11 -14.98
CA MET A 388 -8.50 -9.73 -13.90
C MET A 388 -10.00 -9.71 -14.18
N ILE A 389 -10.51 -8.64 -14.79
CA ILE A 389 -11.91 -8.55 -15.24
C ILE A 389 -12.20 -9.59 -16.32
N ASP A 390 -11.29 -9.75 -17.28
CA ASP A 390 -11.42 -10.73 -18.36
C ASP A 390 -11.32 -12.18 -17.83
N LEU A 391 -10.59 -12.40 -16.73
CA LEU A 391 -10.49 -13.68 -16.03
C LEU A 391 -11.65 -13.95 -15.06
N CYS A 392 -12.43 -12.94 -14.69
CA CYS A 392 -13.45 -12.97 -13.64
C CYS A 392 -14.69 -12.18 -14.09
N ASP A 393 -15.64 -12.87 -14.72
CA ASP A 393 -16.86 -12.35 -15.36
C ASP A 393 -17.84 -11.62 -14.43
N TYR A 394 -17.65 -11.73 -13.11
CA TYR A 394 -18.43 -11.05 -12.07
C TYR A 394 -17.79 -9.73 -11.58
N LEU A 395 -16.55 -9.41 -12.00
CA LEU A 395 -15.93 -8.11 -11.70
C LEU A 395 -16.46 -7.02 -12.63
N TRP A 396 -16.76 -5.87 -12.07
CA TRP A 396 -17.18 -4.69 -12.82
C TRP A 396 -15.97 -3.93 -13.37
N ASP A 397 -16.17 -3.32 -14.54
CA ASP A 397 -15.20 -2.42 -15.16
C ASP A 397 -14.98 -1.15 -14.31
N HIS A 398 -13.89 -0.44 -14.58
CA HIS A 398 -13.50 0.78 -13.87
C HIS A 398 -14.64 1.82 -13.80
N ILE A 399 -14.89 2.35 -12.60
CA ILE A 399 -15.85 3.45 -12.37
C ILE A 399 -15.11 4.80 -12.48
N PRO A 400 -15.48 5.68 -13.45
CA PRO A 400 -14.83 6.98 -13.63
C PRO A 400 -14.90 7.88 -12.38
N TYR A 401 -13.84 8.65 -12.12
CA TYR A 401 -13.73 9.52 -10.94
C TYR A 401 -13.44 10.99 -11.33
N TRP A 402 -14.29 11.93 -10.91
CA TRP A 402 -14.07 13.37 -11.03
C TRP A 402 -13.32 13.91 -9.82
N TRP A 403 -12.00 13.97 -9.97
CA TRP A 403 -11.12 14.57 -8.96
C TRP A 403 -10.74 16.00 -9.35
N GLY A 404 -11.03 16.95 -8.46
CA GLY A 404 -10.84 18.38 -8.74
C GLY A 404 -9.42 18.90 -8.49
N ASN A 405 -8.61 18.19 -7.69
CA ASN A 405 -7.24 18.57 -7.32
C ASN A 405 -7.10 20.04 -6.88
N LYS A 406 -7.79 20.45 -5.80
CA LYS A 406 -7.77 21.82 -5.27
C LYS A 406 -7.64 21.83 -3.75
N CYS A 407 -6.89 22.79 -3.22
CA CYS A 407 -6.73 23.03 -1.78
C CYS A 407 -7.84 23.90 -1.16
N GLU A 408 -8.62 24.60 -2.00
CA GLU A 408 -9.69 25.51 -1.58
C GLU A 408 -11.06 25.02 -2.08
N ALA A 409 -12.09 25.18 -1.24
CA ALA A 409 -13.44 24.70 -1.52
C ALA A 409 -14.06 25.37 -2.74
N GLU A 410 -13.87 26.68 -2.90
CA GLU A 410 -14.41 27.48 -4.00
C GLU A 410 -13.81 27.05 -5.34
N ALA A 411 -12.50 26.82 -5.37
CA ALA A 411 -11.80 26.35 -6.57
C ALA A 411 -12.24 24.92 -6.93
N LEU A 412 -12.47 24.06 -5.93
CA LEU A 412 -12.99 22.70 -6.13
C LEU A 412 -14.40 22.73 -6.74
N ILE A 413 -15.28 23.58 -6.21
CA ILE A 413 -16.64 23.77 -6.71
C ILE A 413 -16.63 24.24 -8.17
N GLN A 414 -15.78 25.21 -8.52
CA GLN A 414 -15.66 25.70 -9.90
C GLN A 414 -15.26 24.58 -10.87
N GLU A 415 -14.32 23.71 -10.48
CA GLU A 415 -13.90 22.59 -11.31
C GLU A 415 -15.00 21.53 -11.46
N LEU A 416 -15.74 21.22 -10.40
CA LEU A 416 -16.87 20.29 -10.46
C LEU A 416 -18.01 20.83 -11.34
N GLU A 417 -18.34 22.12 -11.25
CA GLU A 417 -19.34 22.75 -12.12
C GLU A 417 -18.88 22.80 -13.59
N ARG A 418 -17.60 23.07 -13.85
CA ARG A 418 -17.04 23.00 -15.20
C ARG A 418 -17.18 21.61 -15.80
N ARG A 419 -16.89 20.55 -15.03
CA ARG A 419 -17.05 19.15 -15.48
C ARG A 419 -18.49 18.78 -15.75
N LYS A 420 -19.44 19.27 -14.94
CA LYS A 420 -20.88 19.09 -15.18
C LYS A 420 -21.33 19.67 -16.52
N GLN A 421 -20.73 20.77 -16.98
CA GLN A 421 -21.04 21.37 -18.29
C GLN A 421 -20.52 20.54 -19.47
N CYS A 422 -19.47 19.74 -19.26
CA CYS A 422 -18.91 18.84 -20.28
C CYS A 422 -19.70 17.52 -20.44
N GLY A 423 -20.71 17.28 -19.59
CA GLY A 423 -21.58 16.11 -19.62
C GLY A 423 -21.11 14.95 -18.74
N ARG A 424 -22.06 14.31 -18.05
CA ARG A 424 -21.78 13.17 -17.18
C ARG A 424 -21.54 11.85 -17.96
N PRO A 425 -20.68 10.94 -17.46
CA PRO A 425 -20.59 9.58 -17.99
C PRO A 425 -21.94 8.84 -17.98
N GLY A 426 -22.20 7.99 -18.98
CA GLY A 426 -23.45 7.23 -19.12
C GLY A 426 -23.64 6.06 -18.13
N ARG A 427 -22.79 5.96 -17.10
CA ARG A 427 -22.74 4.88 -16.09
C ARG A 427 -22.50 5.47 -14.68
N PHE A 428 -22.20 4.63 -13.68
CA PHE A 428 -21.69 5.12 -12.39
C PHE A 428 -20.43 5.95 -12.60
N PHE A 429 -20.30 7.04 -11.85
CA PHE A 429 -19.10 7.88 -11.81
C PHE A 429 -19.03 8.56 -10.45
N VAL A 430 -17.88 8.99 -9.99
CA VAL A 430 -17.72 9.60 -8.67
C VAL A 430 -17.43 11.09 -8.78
N ALA A 431 -18.05 11.93 -7.96
CA ALA A 431 -17.70 13.32 -7.75
C ALA A 431 -16.97 13.46 -6.40
N GLY A 432 -15.64 13.64 -6.45
CA GLY A 432 -14.82 13.80 -5.26
C GLY A 432 -14.84 15.23 -4.75
N ILE A 433 -15.36 15.43 -3.53
CA ILE A 433 -15.28 16.70 -2.79
C ILE A 433 -14.08 16.74 -1.83
N ASN A 434 -13.11 15.84 -2.01
CA ASN A 434 -11.85 15.80 -1.26
C ASN A 434 -10.93 16.96 -1.65
N LEU A 435 -10.20 17.49 -0.67
CA LEU A 435 -9.21 18.54 -0.89
C LEU A 435 -7.82 17.99 -1.12
N THR A 436 -7.05 18.76 -1.88
CA THR A 436 -5.66 18.46 -2.22
C THR A 436 -4.76 19.55 -1.70
N VAL A 437 -3.93 19.20 -0.72
CA VAL A 437 -2.99 20.12 -0.10
C VAL A 437 -1.78 20.29 -1.01
N ASP A 438 -1.03 21.37 -0.84
CA ASP A 438 0.30 21.47 -1.43
C ASP A 438 1.43 21.49 -0.39
N ALA A 439 2.66 21.23 -0.79
CA ALA A 439 3.75 21.23 0.18
C ALA A 439 4.06 22.61 0.72
N LYS A 440 3.78 23.65 -0.06
CA LYS A 440 3.93 25.02 0.40
C LYS A 440 2.94 25.29 1.53
N HIS A 441 1.69 24.85 1.40
CA HIS A 441 0.65 24.90 2.43
C HIS A 441 1.06 24.11 3.66
N LEU A 442 1.70 22.96 3.48
CA LEU A 442 2.18 22.12 4.59
C LEU A 442 3.36 22.70 5.34
N LEU A 443 4.29 23.34 4.62
CA LEU A 443 5.40 24.07 5.24
C LEU A 443 4.91 25.30 5.99
N LEU A 444 3.84 25.95 5.52
CA LEU A 444 3.24 27.12 6.16
C LEU A 444 2.32 26.75 7.34
N ASN A 445 1.74 25.55 7.37
CA ASN A 445 0.78 25.10 8.39
C ASN A 445 1.20 23.81 9.12
N PRO A 446 2.38 23.77 9.78
CA PRO A 446 2.96 22.54 10.34
C PRO A 446 2.16 21.93 11.50
N ARG A 447 1.21 22.67 12.10
CA ARG A 447 0.37 22.22 13.20
C ARG A 447 -1.02 21.74 12.77
N GLN A 448 -1.45 22.08 11.55
CA GLN A 448 -2.76 21.70 11.00
C GLN A 448 -2.74 20.24 10.55
N SER A 449 -3.84 19.51 10.77
CA SER A 449 -4.07 18.16 10.23
C SER A 449 -4.97 18.19 8.99
N LEU A 450 -5.04 17.07 8.25
CA LEU A 450 -6.01 16.92 7.16
C LEU A 450 -7.45 17.12 7.67
N LYS A 451 -7.77 16.55 8.83
CA LYS A 451 -9.07 16.71 9.49
C LYS A 451 -9.41 18.17 9.76
N ASP A 452 -8.47 18.95 10.29
CA ASP A 452 -8.70 20.38 10.56
C ASP A 452 -9.04 21.16 9.28
N MET A 453 -8.32 20.88 8.19
CA MET A 453 -8.56 21.52 6.89
C MET A 453 -9.90 21.10 6.29
N VAL A 454 -10.24 19.81 6.35
CA VAL A 454 -11.50 19.27 5.85
C VAL A 454 -12.70 19.86 6.62
N MET A 455 -12.62 19.91 7.95
CA MET A 455 -13.70 20.46 8.78
C MET A 455 -13.93 21.96 8.54
N GLN A 456 -12.87 22.72 8.24
CA GLN A 456 -12.98 24.15 7.91
C GLN A 456 -13.70 24.41 6.58
N THR A 457 -13.61 23.47 5.64
CA THR A 457 -14.05 23.67 4.25
C THR A 457 -15.40 23.03 3.95
N TYR A 458 -15.78 22.00 4.70
CA TYR A 458 -17.06 21.31 4.56
C TYR A 458 -18.31 22.20 4.61
N PRO A 459 -18.40 23.26 5.43
CA PRO A 459 -19.57 24.14 5.41
C PRO A 459 -19.83 24.78 4.03
N VAL A 460 -18.78 25.04 3.25
CA VAL A 460 -18.90 25.57 1.87
C VAL A 460 -19.29 24.46 0.90
N LEU A 461 -18.64 23.30 1.00
CA LEU A 461 -18.92 22.14 0.13
C LEU A 461 -20.34 21.61 0.31
N LEU A 462 -20.84 21.52 1.56
CA LEU A 462 -22.20 21.08 1.86
C LEU A 462 -23.25 22.07 1.33
N LYS A 463 -23.00 23.39 1.38
CA LYS A 463 -23.88 24.41 0.77
C LYS A 463 -23.97 24.28 -0.75
N TRP A 464 -22.89 23.86 -1.40
CA TRP A 464 -22.90 23.53 -2.82
C TRP A 464 -23.65 22.21 -3.08
N LEU A 465 -23.42 21.21 -2.22
CA LEU A 465 -23.96 19.87 -2.35
C LEU A 465 -25.49 19.83 -2.28
N VAL A 466 -26.10 20.56 -1.33
CA VAL A 466 -27.57 20.63 -1.20
C VAL A 466 -28.27 21.21 -2.43
N LYS A 467 -27.55 21.90 -3.31
CA LYS A 467 -28.09 22.47 -4.57
C LYS A 467 -27.99 21.49 -5.75
N GLN A 468 -27.35 20.34 -5.56
CA GLN A 468 -27.14 19.36 -6.61
C GLN A 468 -28.39 18.54 -6.87
N LEU A 469 -28.51 18.04 -8.10
CA LEU A 469 -29.62 17.19 -8.50
C LEU A 469 -29.12 15.77 -8.78
N PRO A 470 -29.53 14.76 -7.99
CA PRO A 470 -29.30 13.38 -8.36
C PRO A 470 -30.27 12.92 -9.45
N GLY A 471 -29.91 11.90 -10.23
CA GLY A 471 -30.78 11.30 -11.25
C GLY A 471 -30.06 10.96 -12.56
N SER A 472 -30.82 10.93 -13.67
CA SER A 472 -30.32 10.59 -15.00
C SER A 472 -30.04 11.79 -15.91
N GLY A 473 -30.33 13.02 -15.44
CA GLY A 473 -30.16 14.26 -16.22
C GLY A 473 -28.70 14.56 -16.58
N HIS A 474 -28.47 15.35 -17.64
CA HIS A 474 -27.12 15.62 -18.16
C HIS A 474 -26.17 16.29 -17.13
N SER A 475 -26.73 17.10 -16.21
CA SER A 475 -26.00 17.81 -15.14
C SER A 475 -26.14 17.17 -13.75
N SER A 476 -26.65 15.93 -13.68
CA SER A 476 -26.88 15.23 -12.42
C SER A 476 -25.64 14.51 -11.89
N ILE A 477 -25.59 14.32 -10.56
CA ILE A 477 -24.51 13.61 -9.85
C ILE A 477 -25.09 12.32 -9.25
N ASN A 478 -24.34 11.21 -9.25
CA ASN A 478 -24.76 9.96 -8.62
C ASN A 478 -23.93 9.63 -7.36
N ILE A 479 -22.60 9.57 -7.42
CA ILE A 479 -21.75 9.12 -6.29
C ILE A 479 -20.91 10.31 -5.78
N ILE A 480 -21.03 10.73 -4.51
CA ILE A 480 -20.27 11.87 -3.92
C ILE A 480 -19.27 11.42 -2.84
N ALA A 481 -17.96 11.69 -3.00
CA ALA A 481 -16.90 11.20 -2.09
C ALA A 481 -16.27 12.30 -1.27
N GLY A 482 -15.97 12.03 0.00
CA GLY A 482 -15.28 12.97 0.88
C GLY A 482 -14.46 12.27 1.96
N ASP A 483 -13.63 13.05 2.67
CA ASP A 483 -12.88 12.59 3.84
C ASP A 483 -13.68 12.85 5.13
N PHE A 484 -13.48 12.01 6.14
CA PHE A 484 -14.16 12.10 7.45
C PHE A 484 -15.69 12.15 7.34
N VAL A 485 -16.27 11.27 6.52
CA VAL A 485 -17.69 11.35 6.12
C VAL A 485 -18.67 11.09 7.27
N THR A 486 -18.22 10.43 8.34
CA THR A 486 -18.97 10.16 9.57
C THR A 486 -18.90 11.30 10.58
N ASP A 487 -17.82 12.07 10.56
CA ASP A 487 -17.63 13.23 11.45
C ASP A 487 -18.29 14.51 10.87
N THR A 488 -18.95 14.39 9.73
CA THR A 488 -19.53 15.51 8.97
C THR A 488 -21.00 15.24 8.64
N GLN A 489 -21.70 16.27 8.16
CA GLN A 489 -23.08 16.15 7.68
C GLN A 489 -23.19 15.60 6.24
N LEU A 490 -22.10 15.06 5.67
CA LEU A 490 -22.08 14.63 4.27
C LEU A 490 -23.05 13.48 4.01
N ALA A 491 -22.90 12.35 4.72
CA ALA A 491 -23.77 11.20 4.50
C ALA A 491 -25.26 11.55 4.70
N PRO A 492 -25.68 12.23 5.79
CA PRO A 492 -27.05 12.73 5.92
C PRO A 492 -27.52 13.65 4.77
N THR A 493 -26.66 14.58 4.33
CA THR A 493 -26.98 15.52 3.24
C THR A 493 -27.26 14.80 1.93
N VAL A 494 -26.44 13.81 1.58
CA VAL A 494 -26.65 13.08 0.33
C VAL A 494 -27.82 12.12 0.42
N ILE A 495 -28.06 11.50 1.59
CA ILE A 495 -29.30 10.74 1.83
C ILE A 495 -30.53 11.62 1.58
N THR A 496 -30.50 12.88 2.03
CA THR A 496 -31.59 13.85 1.82
C THR A 496 -31.79 14.18 0.34
N LEU A 497 -30.71 14.32 -0.44
CA LEU A 497 -30.80 14.51 -1.90
C LEU A 497 -31.48 13.33 -2.59
N ASN A 498 -31.20 12.12 -2.14
CA ASN A 498 -31.82 10.89 -2.64
C ASN A 498 -33.30 10.81 -2.30
N GLU A 499 -33.71 11.21 -1.09
CA GLU A 499 -35.13 11.34 -0.73
C GLU A 499 -35.85 12.36 -1.61
N ALA A 500 -35.19 13.49 -1.92
CA ALA A 500 -35.74 14.49 -2.85
C ALA A 500 -35.85 13.99 -4.30
N LEU A 501 -35.01 13.04 -4.72
CA LEU A 501 -35.18 12.34 -6.01
C LEU A 501 -36.41 11.43 -5.98
N LEU A 502 -36.55 10.64 -4.92
CA LEU A 502 -37.67 9.72 -4.74
C LEU A 502 -39.01 10.44 -4.78
N ASN A 503 -39.13 11.56 -4.07
CA ASN A 503 -40.35 12.36 -4.03
C ASN A 503 -40.72 12.99 -5.38
N ARG A 504 -39.73 13.28 -6.23
CA ARG A 504 -39.97 13.75 -7.61
C ARG A 504 -40.45 12.62 -8.50
N MET A 505 -39.89 11.43 -8.33
CA MET A 505 -40.20 10.25 -9.12
C MET A 505 -41.57 9.64 -8.80
N SER A 506 -42.07 9.78 -7.57
CA SER A 506 -43.39 9.29 -7.15
C SER A 506 -44.59 9.99 -7.84
N SER A 507 -44.36 11.03 -8.64
CA SER A 507 -45.39 11.69 -9.46
C SER A 507 -45.66 10.99 -10.81
N HIS A 508 -44.83 10.03 -11.22
CA HIS A 508 -45.03 9.18 -12.40
C HIS A 508 -44.86 7.71 -12.03
N HIS A 509 -45.85 6.90 -12.41
CA HIS A 509 -45.93 5.46 -12.18
C HIS A 509 -44.61 4.74 -12.51
N SER A 510 -43.79 4.45 -11.49
CA SER A 510 -42.65 3.52 -11.58
C SER A 510 -42.14 3.18 -10.17
N GLN A 511 -42.87 2.34 -9.43
CA GLN A 511 -42.42 1.79 -8.13
C GLN A 511 -41.10 1.00 -8.22
N LYS A 512 -40.64 0.61 -9.43
CA LYS A 512 -39.37 -0.11 -9.65
C LYS A 512 -38.10 0.74 -9.51
N LEU A 513 -38.16 2.07 -9.66
CA LEU A 513 -36.96 2.92 -9.49
C LEU A 513 -36.77 3.46 -8.06
N VAL A 514 -37.77 3.31 -7.18
CA VAL A 514 -37.72 3.83 -5.80
C VAL A 514 -36.67 3.11 -4.93
N PHE A 515 -36.24 1.90 -5.35
CA PHE A 515 -35.23 1.14 -4.63
C PHE A 515 -33.78 1.50 -5.05
N LEU A 516 -33.59 1.87 -6.33
CA LEU A 516 -32.28 2.27 -6.88
C LEU A 516 -31.75 3.60 -6.31
N ALA A 517 -32.63 4.51 -5.91
CA ALA A 517 -32.22 5.84 -5.43
C ALA A 517 -31.63 5.83 -4.00
N ARG A 518 -31.79 4.76 -3.21
CA ARG A 518 -31.33 4.73 -1.81
C ARG A 518 -29.85 4.36 -1.61
N SER A 519 -29.12 4.04 -2.67
CA SER A 519 -27.83 3.32 -2.55
C SER A 519 -26.58 4.06 -3.02
N PHE A 520 -26.63 5.34 -3.39
CA PHE A 520 -25.46 6.02 -3.97
C PHE A 520 -24.84 7.08 -3.04
N ILE A 521 -23.70 6.77 -2.39
CA ILE A 521 -22.64 7.70 -1.90
C ILE A 521 -21.29 6.96 -1.79
N ALA A 522 -20.19 7.70 -2.04
CA ALA A 522 -18.85 7.36 -2.57
C ALA A 522 -17.63 7.29 -1.62
N PHE A 523 -16.42 7.16 -2.21
CA PHE A 523 -15.05 7.32 -1.68
C PHE A 523 -14.02 7.61 -2.82
N TYR A 524 -12.82 8.11 -2.48
CA TYR A 524 -11.61 8.55 -3.25
C TYR A 524 -10.36 7.58 -3.35
N SER A 525 -9.58 7.66 -4.44
CA SER A 525 -8.67 6.62 -5.00
C SER A 525 -7.13 6.82 -4.91
N PHE A 526 -6.37 5.70 -4.92
CA PHE A 526 -5.00 5.37 -5.47
C PHE A 526 -3.96 4.63 -4.57
N GLU A 527 -3.49 3.39 -4.96
CA GLU A 527 -2.15 2.88 -5.52
C GLU A 527 -1.07 1.98 -4.79
N ALA A 528 -0.99 0.65 -4.91
CA ALA A 528 0.25 -0.02 -4.46
C ALA A 528 0.78 -1.27 -5.18
N PHE A 529 2.05 -1.53 -4.85
CA PHE A 529 3.16 -2.21 -5.51
C PHE A 529 3.29 -3.70 -5.12
N ILE A 530 3.74 -4.55 -6.04
CA ILE A 530 4.30 -5.88 -5.77
C ILE A 530 5.68 -5.95 -6.45
N PRO A 531 6.79 -6.21 -5.72
CA PRO A 531 8.10 -6.40 -6.34
C PRO A 531 8.13 -7.64 -7.23
N VAL A 532 8.56 -7.49 -8.50
CA VAL A 532 8.72 -8.58 -9.48
C VAL A 532 9.75 -9.64 -9.02
N SER A 533 10.62 -9.31 -8.07
CA SER A 533 11.53 -10.26 -7.42
C SER A 533 10.83 -11.46 -6.75
N PHE A 534 9.53 -11.33 -6.43
CA PHE A 534 8.69 -12.42 -5.92
C PHE A 534 8.05 -13.28 -7.03
N ARG A 535 7.92 -12.75 -8.25
CA ARG A 535 7.44 -13.48 -9.45
C ARG A 535 8.54 -14.26 -10.17
N ASN A 536 9.78 -13.75 -10.19
CA ASN A 536 10.84 -14.34 -11.03
C ASN A 536 11.63 -15.47 -10.34
N ARG A 537 11.69 -15.54 -9.00
CA ARG A 537 12.07 -16.79 -8.29
C ARG A 537 11.05 -17.93 -8.46
N PHE A 538 9.89 -17.62 -9.03
CA PHE A 538 8.75 -18.51 -9.21
C PHE A 538 8.76 -19.23 -10.58
N ALA A 539 9.44 -18.68 -11.59
CA ALA A 539 9.48 -19.25 -12.94
C ALA A 539 10.55 -20.35 -13.10
N GLU A 540 11.68 -20.28 -12.39
CA GLU A 540 12.75 -21.29 -12.51
C GLU A 540 12.50 -22.60 -11.75
N LYS A 541 11.49 -22.67 -10.87
CA LYS A 541 11.17 -23.88 -10.06
C LYS A 541 9.98 -24.71 -10.58
N LEU A 542 9.63 -24.58 -11.85
CA LEU A 542 8.48 -25.26 -12.47
C LEU A 542 8.68 -26.76 -12.80
N LEU A 543 9.69 -27.44 -12.26
CA LEU A 543 9.95 -28.87 -12.54
C LEU A 543 9.98 -29.79 -11.31
N THR A 544 9.49 -29.38 -10.14
CA THR A 544 9.26 -30.34 -9.04
C THR A 544 7.94 -30.10 -8.31
N PRO A 545 7.12 -31.15 -8.08
CA PRO A 545 5.79 -31.00 -7.49
C PRO A 545 5.88 -30.97 -5.97
N GLN A 546 5.81 -29.79 -5.36
CA GLN A 546 5.34 -29.56 -3.96
C GLN A 546 5.42 -28.06 -3.59
N GLN A 547 4.37 -27.27 -3.88
CA GLN A 547 3.85 -26.09 -3.13
C GLN A 547 2.80 -25.30 -3.97
N PRO A 548 1.77 -24.66 -3.37
CA PRO A 548 0.79 -23.85 -4.10
C PRO A 548 1.37 -22.50 -4.56
N THR A 549 1.02 -22.05 -5.77
CA THR A 549 1.59 -20.88 -6.47
C THR A 549 0.89 -19.54 -6.12
N SER A 550 1.54 -18.38 -6.28
CA SER A 550 0.98 -17.05 -5.95
C SER A 550 -0.23 -16.64 -6.81
N THR A 551 -0.30 -17.08 -8.07
CA THR A 551 -1.53 -16.97 -8.90
C THR A 551 -2.64 -17.86 -8.35
N ALA A 552 -2.31 -19.04 -7.80
CA ALA A 552 -3.27 -19.86 -7.08
C ALA A 552 -3.66 -19.24 -5.73
N TYR A 553 -2.80 -18.42 -5.11
CA TYR A 553 -3.12 -17.68 -3.89
C TYR A 553 -4.04 -16.48 -4.16
N VAL A 554 -3.74 -15.63 -5.16
CA VAL A 554 -4.66 -14.53 -5.56
C VAL A 554 -5.98 -15.10 -6.07
N ARG A 555 -5.94 -16.19 -6.84
CA ARG A 555 -7.15 -16.91 -7.27
C ARG A 555 -7.83 -17.63 -6.11
N SER A 556 -7.12 -18.08 -5.08
CA SER A 556 -7.68 -18.66 -3.84
C SER A 556 -8.29 -17.60 -2.95
N VAL A 557 -7.68 -16.41 -2.85
CA VAL A 557 -8.22 -15.24 -2.14
C VAL A 557 -9.48 -14.80 -2.88
N ILE A 558 -9.44 -14.60 -4.19
CA ILE A 558 -10.61 -14.26 -5.02
C ILE A 558 -11.69 -15.36 -4.96
N ASN A 559 -11.35 -16.64 -5.14
CA ASN A 559 -12.31 -17.75 -5.05
C ASN A 559 -12.86 -17.94 -3.61
N SER A 560 -12.07 -17.68 -2.56
CA SER A 560 -12.54 -17.67 -1.17
C SER A 560 -13.40 -16.46 -0.85
N LEU A 561 -13.21 -15.35 -1.57
CA LEU A 561 -14.07 -14.17 -1.53
C LEU A 561 -15.41 -14.40 -2.27
N LEU A 562 -15.55 -15.48 -3.06
CA LEU A 562 -16.62 -15.63 -4.07
C LEU A 562 -17.33 -16.99 -4.15
N TYR A 563 -17.16 -17.89 -3.18
CA TYR A 563 -17.90 -19.17 -3.12
C TYR A 563 -19.46 -19.01 -3.00
N MET A 564 -20.04 -17.83 -3.22
CA MET A 564 -21.39 -17.46 -2.74
C MET A 564 -22.24 -16.68 -3.78
N GLN A 565 -22.15 -16.97 -5.08
CA GLN A 565 -22.98 -16.28 -6.09
C GLN A 565 -23.65 -17.21 -7.12
N GLU A 566 -24.36 -18.23 -6.65
CA GLU A 566 -25.35 -18.94 -7.50
C GLU A 566 -26.77 -18.49 -7.16
N LYS A 567 -27.24 -17.42 -7.81
CA LYS A 567 -28.63 -17.25 -8.29
C LYS A 567 -28.82 -15.94 -9.07
N ASN A 568 -29.72 -16.00 -10.04
CA ASN A 568 -29.97 -15.01 -11.08
C ASN A 568 -30.31 -13.62 -10.50
N ILE A 569 -29.57 -12.58 -10.92
CA ILE A 569 -29.69 -11.18 -10.46
C ILE A 569 -31.12 -10.63 -10.59
N VAL A 570 -31.88 -11.08 -11.59
CA VAL A 570 -33.24 -10.60 -11.87
C VAL A 570 -34.25 -11.05 -10.82
N GLU A 571 -34.13 -12.27 -10.27
CA GLU A 571 -35.03 -12.79 -9.23
C GLU A 571 -34.74 -12.16 -7.85
N GLN A 572 -33.51 -11.70 -7.64
CA GLN A 572 -33.07 -11.06 -6.41
C GLN A 572 -33.49 -9.58 -6.33
N LEU A 573 -33.62 -8.89 -7.48
CA LEU A 573 -34.08 -7.51 -7.58
C LEU A 573 -35.54 -7.31 -7.13
N ASP A 574 -36.41 -8.32 -7.26
CA ASP A 574 -37.83 -8.23 -6.90
C ASP A 574 -38.10 -8.42 -5.39
N ALA A 575 -37.10 -8.81 -4.57
CA ALA A 575 -37.26 -9.13 -3.15
C ALA A 575 -36.87 -8.00 -2.15
N GLY A 576 -36.59 -6.78 -2.62
CA GLY A 576 -36.31 -5.62 -1.75
C GLY A 576 -34.94 -5.61 -1.07
N ILE A 577 -33.90 -6.04 -1.80
CA ILE A 577 -32.56 -6.40 -1.27
C ILE A 577 -31.55 -5.22 -1.29
N ARG A 578 -30.67 -5.13 -0.27
CA ARG A 578 -29.66 -4.05 -0.10
C ARG A 578 -28.35 -4.35 -0.84
N TYR A 579 -27.94 -3.47 -1.75
CA TYR A 579 -26.72 -3.55 -2.57
C TYR A 579 -25.56 -2.70 -1.99
N PHE A 580 -24.31 -3.11 -2.22
CA PHE A 580 -23.04 -2.50 -1.83
C PHE A 580 -22.03 -2.62 -2.99
N ASP A 581 -21.03 -1.75 -3.10
CA ASP A 581 -20.03 -1.73 -4.20
C ASP A 581 -18.59 -1.54 -3.67
N LEU A 582 -17.62 -2.29 -4.20
CA LEU A 582 -16.25 -2.46 -3.75
C LEU A 582 -15.27 -2.26 -4.91
N ARG A 583 -14.37 -1.28 -4.85
CA ARG A 583 -13.36 -1.11 -5.90
C ARG A 583 -11.96 -1.57 -5.45
N ILE A 584 -11.22 -2.28 -6.31
CA ILE A 584 -9.83 -2.69 -6.08
C ILE A 584 -8.95 -2.26 -7.28
N SER A 585 -7.83 -1.58 -7.00
CA SER A 585 -6.96 -0.92 -8.00
C SER A 585 -5.52 -1.47 -8.02
N HIS A 586 -4.84 -1.43 -9.18
CA HIS A 586 -3.41 -1.76 -9.38
C HIS A 586 -2.83 -0.91 -10.52
N LYS A 587 -1.71 -0.18 -10.29
CA LYS A 587 -0.95 0.49 -11.36
C LYS A 587 0.54 0.63 -11.02
N ASP A 588 1.39 0.40 -12.03
CA ASP A 588 2.84 0.63 -12.05
C ASP A 588 3.18 2.14 -12.17
N HIS A 589 4.36 2.52 -11.68
CA HIS A 589 4.71 3.87 -11.26
C HIS A 589 5.33 4.79 -12.33
N ASP A 590 4.68 5.94 -12.59
CA ASP A 590 5.30 7.29 -12.65
C ASP A 590 4.23 8.42 -12.58
N THR A 591 4.42 9.70 -12.20
CA THR A 591 5.57 10.63 -12.21
C THR A 591 5.41 11.91 -11.35
N SER A 592 6.57 12.46 -10.99
CA SER A 592 7.00 13.88 -11.00
C SER A 592 6.57 14.93 -9.95
N SER A 593 7.61 15.71 -9.63
CA SER A 593 7.76 16.81 -8.72
C SER A 593 7.07 18.10 -9.17
N ASN A 594 5.96 18.42 -8.53
CA ASN A 594 5.86 19.65 -7.78
C ASN A 594 5.40 19.28 -6.38
N LEU A 595 5.91 19.98 -5.39
CA LEU A 595 5.67 19.70 -3.99
C LEU A 595 4.21 20.11 -3.69
N TYR A 596 3.29 19.22 -4.04
CA TYR A 596 1.88 19.22 -3.69
C TYR A 596 1.59 17.96 -2.84
N PHE A 597 0.80 18.05 -1.78
CA PHE A 597 0.35 16.92 -0.97
C PHE A 597 -1.16 16.70 -1.15
N SER A 598 -1.56 16.18 -2.29
CA SER A 598 -2.41 14.99 -2.48
C SER A 598 -2.44 14.71 -4.00
N HIS A 599 -2.52 13.44 -4.40
CA HIS A 599 -2.03 12.94 -5.70
C HIS A 599 -3.04 12.99 -6.87
N GLY A 600 -2.57 13.48 -8.04
CA GLY A 600 -2.77 12.85 -9.38
C GLY A 600 -4.05 13.10 -10.21
N LEU A 601 -3.98 14.01 -11.18
CA LEU A 601 -5.04 14.67 -11.99
C LEU A 601 -5.59 13.85 -13.19
N TYR A 602 -6.85 14.18 -13.59
CA TYR A 602 -7.60 13.95 -14.86
C TYR A 602 -8.06 12.52 -15.21
N THR A 603 -9.38 12.26 -15.29
CA THR A 603 -10.31 12.43 -16.45
C THR A 603 -9.86 11.72 -17.75
N LEU A 604 -10.52 10.61 -18.07
CA LEU A 604 -10.70 10.13 -19.44
C LEU A 604 -12.18 9.81 -19.65
N LEU A 605 -12.86 10.67 -20.40
CA LEU A 605 -14.06 10.32 -21.16
C LEU A 605 -13.55 9.92 -22.55
N SER A 606 -13.75 8.66 -22.91
CA SER A 606 -14.02 8.32 -24.31
C SER A 606 -15.44 7.77 -24.37
N VAL A 607 -16.21 8.16 -25.39
CA VAL A 607 -16.77 7.24 -26.38
C VAL A 607 -17.70 7.98 -27.36
N LYS A 608 -17.27 7.90 -28.62
CA LYS A 608 -17.98 7.72 -29.91
C LYS A 608 -19.07 8.69 -30.40
N ARG A 609 -18.75 9.17 -31.61
CA ARG A 609 -19.61 9.54 -32.75
C ARG A 609 -20.90 8.72 -32.89
N SER A 610 -21.98 9.43 -33.23
CA SER A 610 -22.87 9.04 -34.33
C SER A 610 -23.65 10.24 -34.89
N GLY A 611 -23.52 10.49 -36.19
CA GLY A 611 -24.65 10.90 -37.04
C GLY A 611 -24.91 12.39 -37.32
N ASN A 612 -24.28 12.88 -38.41
CA ASN A 612 -24.80 13.78 -39.45
C ASN A 612 -25.20 15.26 -39.20
N MET A 613 -24.68 16.06 -40.14
CA MET A 613 -25.17 17.29 -40.77
C MET A 613 -24.85 18.66 -40.15
N ALA A 614 -23.81 19.26 -40.75
CA ALA A 614 -23.79 20.58 -41.39
C ALA A 614 -23.75 21.86 -40.53
N ALA A 615 -22.76 22.68 -40.91
CA ALA A 615 -22.59 24.12 -40.70
C ALA A 615 -22.45 24.62 -39.25
N PHE A 616 -21.24 25.06 -38.89
CA PHE A 616 -20.94 26.47 -38.60
C PHE A 616 -19.43 26.61 -38.34
N GLU A 617 -18.81 27.56 -39.05
CA GLU A 617 -17.38 27.88 -39.03
C GLU A 617 -16.95 28.63 -37.77
N ASN A 618 -15.65 28.48 -37.44
CA ASN A 618 -14.77 29.36 -36.66
C ASN A 618 -14.99 29.50 -35.15
N ILE A 619 -14.05 28.94 -34.36
CA ILE A 619 -13.39 29.43 -33.11
C ILE A 619 -12.29 28.38 -32.73
N PRO A 620 -11.11 28.76 -32.20
CA PRO A 620 -9.86 28.00 -32.37
C PRO A 620 -9.67 26.80 -31.43
N LEU A 621 -9.09 25.73 -31.99
CA LEU A 621 -8.86 24.40 -31.42
C LEU A 621 -7.50 24.30 -30.70
N VAL A 622 -7.46 23.67 -29.52
CA VAL A 622 -6.31 22.89 -29.04
C VAL A 622 -6.86 21.56 -28.56
N HIS A 623 -6.70 20.51 -29.39
CA HIS A 623 -7.03 19.13 -29.05
C HIS A 623 -5.85 18.47 -28.34
N ASP A 624 -6.12 17.81 -27.20
CA ASP A 624 -5.28 16.76 -26.62
C ASP A 624 -5.23 15.57 -27.62
N GLU A 625 -4.15 15.44 -28.40
CA GLU A 625 -3.93 14.28 -29.26
C GLU A 625 -3.16 13.19 -28.49
N CYS A 626 -3.74 11.99 -28.41
CA CYS A 626 -3.10 10.79 -27.85
C CYS A 626 -2.22 10.13 -28.93
N TRP A 627 -0.91 10.01 -28.68
CA TRP A 627 0.07 9.45 -29.62
C TRP A 627 0.42 7.98 -29.34
N GLU A 628 -0.31 7.31 -28.44
CA GLU A 628 -0.02 5.94 -28.00
C GLU A 628 -0.01 4.91 -29.13
N GLU A 629 -0.81 5.10 -30.18
CA GLU A 629 -0.94 4.19 -31.33
C GLU A 629 -0.55 4.85 -32.67
N TRP A 630 0.37 5.83 -32.63
CA TRP A 630 0.61 6.71 -33.78
C TRP A 630 1.10 5.98 -35.05
N MET A 631 1.86 4.89 -34.93
CA MET A 631 2.33 4.16 -36.11
C MET A 631 1.16 3.46 -36.83
N SER A 632 0.23 2.88 -36.08
CA SER A 632 -0.98 2.27 -36.62
C SER A 632 -1.96 3.29 -37.23
N LEU A 633 -1.91 4.54 -36.74
CA LEU A 633 -2.76 5.66 -37.19
C LEU A 633 -2.15 6.45 -38.36
N LEU A 634 -0.92 6.13 -38.77
CA LEU A 634 -0.34 6.72 -39.98
C LEU A 634 -1.22 6.43 -41.21
N PRO A 635 -1.27 7.35 -42.19
CA PRO A 635 -1.86 7.07 -43.50
C PRO A 635 -1.32 5.77 -44.12
N GLN A 636 -2.19 5.02 -44.79
CA GLN A 636 -1.85 3.68 -45.29
C GLN A 636 -0.71 3.67 -46.30
N ASP A 637 -0.52 4.76 -47.05
CA ASP A 637 0.60 4.99 -47.96
C ASP A 637 1.95 5.02 -47.24
N LEU A 638 1.96 5.43 -45.96
CA LEU A 638 3.18 5.45 -45.15
C LEU A 638 3.49 4.10 -44.50
N TRP A 639 2.58 3.12 -44.52
CA TRP A 639 2.86 1.78 -43.98
C TRP A 639 3.84 0.98 -44.84
N ASP A 640 4.01 1.37 -46.10
CA ASP A 640 4.93 0.78 -47.07
C ASP A 640 6.25 1.58 -47.19
N VAL A 641 6.41 2.65 -46.40
CA VAL A 641 7.67 3.39 -46.29
C VAL A 641 8.61 2.63 -45.36
N PRO A 642 9.89 2.42 -45.74
CA PRO A 642 10.86 1.77 -44.85
C PRO A 642 11.02 2.50 -43.51
N LEU A 643 11.18 1.76 -42.42
CA LEU A 643 11.22 2.34 -41.06
C LEU A 643 12.36 3.35 -40.88
N TYR A 644 13.51 3.14 -41.53
CA TYR A 644 14.63 4.08 -41.52
C TYR A 644 14.37 5.38 -42.31
N ASN A 645 13.21 5.51 -42.97
CA ASN A 645 12.76 6.72 -43.66
C ASN A 645 11.62 7.45 -42.95
N LEU A 646 11.03 6.88 -41.89
CA LEU A 646 10.04 7.57 -41.05
C LEU A 646 10.73 8.51 -40.06
N ALA A 647 10.04 9.56 -39.61
CA ALA A 647 10.46 10.32 -38.44
C ALA A 647 9.99 9.58 -37.18
N ILE A 648 10.94 9.20 -36.32
CA ILE A 648 10.67 8.39 -35.12
C ILE A 648 11.15 9.14 -33.87
N PRO A 649 10.26 9.42 -32.89
CA PRO A 649 10.67 10.02 -31.63
C PRO A 649 11.36 8.99 -30.74
N GLY A 650 12.45 9.41 -30.11
CA GLY A 650 13.35 8.59 -29.31
C GLY A 650 13.69 9.23 -27.98
N SER A 651 14.17 8.42 -27.04
CA SER A 651 14.57 8.83 -25.70
C SER A 651 16.03 8.50 -25.45
N HIS A 652 16.80 9.52 -25.02
CA HIS A 652 18.21 9.39 -24.65
C HIS A 652 18.33 8.95 -23.18
N ASP A 653 19.21 7.99 -22.89
CA ASP A 653 19.37 7.40 -21.56
C ASP A 653 18.01 7.08 -20.91
N ALA A 654 17.20 6.32 -21.63
CA ALA A 654 15.76 6.24 -21.43
C ALA A 654 15.34 5.77 -20.02
N MET A 655 16.24 5.08 -19.32
CA MET A 655 16.00 4.49 -18.00
C MET A 655 16.48 5.37 -16.83
N SER A 656 16.99 6.57 -17.09
CA SER A 656 17.54 7.46 -16.05
C SER A 656 16.52 8.04 -15.07
N TYR A 657 15.21 7.81 -15.29
CA TYR A 657 14.14 8.17 -14.35
C TYR A 657 14.23 7.36 -13.04
N CYS A 658 14.82 6.17 -13.09
CA CYS A 658 14.89 5.23 -11.96
C CYS A 658 16.32 5.04 -11.42
N LEU A 659 17.19 6.06 -11.51
CA LEU A 659 18.55 6.00 -10.94
C LEU A 659 18.53 5.80 -9.41
N ASP A 660 19.41 4.94 -8.91
CA ASP A 660 19.61 4.71 -7.48
C ASP A 660 20.67 5.68 -6.94
N LEU A 661 20.21 6.67 -6.17
CA LEU A 661 21.09 7.65 -5.52
C LEU A 661 22.16 7.00 -4.61
N ASN A 662 21.90 5.81 -4.08
CA ASN A 662 22.80 5.08 -3.19
C ASN A 662 23.72 4.09 -3.93
N SER A 663 23.53 3.90 -5.24
CA SER A 663 24.38 3.00 -6.04
C SER A 663 25.83 3.50 -6.09
N PRO A 664 26.83 2.64 -6.30
CA PRO A 664 28.17 3.12 -6.58
C PRO A 664 28.18 3.98 -7.85
N ILE A 665 29.07 4.97 -7.90
CA ILE A 665 29.36 5.65 -9.17
C ILE A 665 30.02 4.64 -10.09
N VAL A 666 29.60 4.68 -11.33
CA VAL A 666 30.03 3.82 -12.42
C VAL A 666 31.57 3.87 -12.56
N THR A 667 32.19 2.72 -12.85
CA THR A 667 33.64 2.57 -12.81
C THR A 667 34.37 3.27 -13.95
N SER A 668 33.71 3.58 -15.05
CA SER A 668 34.25 4.42 -16.12
C SER A 668 34.42 5.90 -15.73
N GLU A 669 33.71 6.38 -14.70
CA GLU A 669 33.75 7.79 -14.31
C GLU A 669 35.08 8.22 -13.69
N SER A 670 35.34 9.53 -13.74
CA SER A 670 36.62 10.08 -13.28
C SER A 670 36.91 9.77 -11.81
N TRP A 671 38.17 9.45 -11.49
CA TRP A 671 38.61 9.22 -10.12
C TRP A 671 38.37 10.44 -9.23
N ILE A 672 38.43 11.65 -9.80
CA ILE A 672 38.16 12.92 -9.11
C ILE A 672 36.70 12.96 -8.66
N LEU A 673 35.75 12.63 -9.54
CA LEU A 673 34.33 12.57 -9.18
C LEU A 673 34.08 11.55 -8.08
N LYS A 674 34.66 10.35 -8.18
CA LYS A 674 34.53 9.29 -7.16
C LYS A 674 35.14 9.69 -5.82
N MET A 675 36.29 10.36 -5.82
CA MET A 675 36.90 10.86 -4.59
C MET A 675 36.09 11.99 -3.97
N ALA A 676 35.60 12.94 -4.77
CA ALA A 676 34.73 14.01 -4.31
C ALA A 676 33.43 13.46 -3.71
N ASP A 677 32.83 12.45 -4.35
CA ASP A 677 31.66 11.75 -3.85
C ASP A 677 31.92 11.02 -2.54
N HIS A 678 33.06 10.34 -2.42
CA HIS A 678 33.45 9.67 -1.18
C HIS A 678 33.71 10.65 -0.03
N ALA A 679 34.33 11.79 -0.32
CA ALA A 679 34.64 12.81 0.68
C ALA A 679 33.41 13.64 1.10
N PHE A 680 32.50 13.94 0.17
CA PHE A 680 31.35 14.83 0.38
C PHE A 680 30.04 14.26 -0.20
N PRO A 681 29.59 13.05 0.22
CA PRO A 681 28.47 12.37 -0.42
C PRO A 681 27.15 13.13 -0.27
N CYS A 682 26.95 13.85 0.84
CA CYS A 682 25.74 14.64 1.07
C CYS A 682 25.58 15.85 0.13
N ILE A 683 26.68 16.32 -0.47
CA ILE A 683 26.70 17.43 -1.43
C ILE A 683 26.74 16.89 -2.86
N MET A 684 27.63 15.91 -3.11
CA MET A 684 27.87 15.39 -4.45
C MET A 684 26.71 14.55 -4.96
N ARG A 685 26.08 13.71 -4.14
CA ARG A 685 25.01 12.81 -4.59
C ARG A 685 23.79 13.56 -5.15
N PRO A 686 23.23 14.59 -4.49
CA PRO A 686 22.14 15.37 -5.07
C PRO A 686 22.52 16.09 -6.37
N VAL A 687 23.78 16.52 -6.50
CA VAL A 687 24.28 17.18 -7.72
C VAL A 687 24.39 16.16 -8.85
N ILE A 688 25.10 15.05 -8.61
CA ILE A 688 25.25 13.95 -9.57
C ILE A 688 23.89 13.50 -10.07
N PHE A 689 22.95 13.23 -9.16
CA PHE A 689 21.60 12.79 -9.52
C PHE A 689 20.88 13.79 -10.44
N LYS A 690 20.91 15.09 -10.12
CA LYS A 690 20.29 16.14 -10.95
C LYS A 690 20.89 16.28 -12.35
N TRP A 691 22.16 15.91 -12.53
CA TRP A 691 22.86 15.98 -13.81
C TRP A 691 22.86 14.64 -14.56
N ALA A 692 22.64 13.53 -13.84
CA ALA A 692 22.51 12.19 -14.39
C ALA A 692 21.06 11.85 -14.82
N THR A 693 20.04 12.47 -14.24
CA THR A 693 18.66 12.25 -14.71
C THR A 693 18.45 12.93 -16.07
N THR A 694 18.12 12.15 -17.10
CA THR A 694 17.76 12.61 -18.46
C THR A 694 16.27 12.45 -18.76
N GLN A 695 15.57 11.52 -18.09
CA GLN A 695 14.13 11.31 -18.20
C GLN A 695 13.50 11.39 -16.82
N GLU A 696 12.26 11.87 -16.75
CA GLU A 696 11.48 11.87 -15.51
C GLU A 696 10.37 10.85 -15.50
N VAL A 697 9.98 10.31 -16.66
CA VAL A 697 8.87 9.38 -16.87
C VAL A 697 9.34 7.96 -17.19
N ASP A 698 8.51 6.97 -16.85
CA ASP A 698 8.86 5.57 -16.94
C ASP A 698 8.84 5.11 -18.38
N ILE A 699 9.37 3.92 -18.63
CA ILE A 699 9.51 3.40 -19.99
C ILE A 699 8.14 3.19 -20.68
N VAL A 700 7.09 2.87 -19.91
CA VAL A 700 5.71 2.66 -20.41
C VAL A 700 5.02 3.99 -20.70
N GLU A 701 5.17 5.00 -19.86
CA GLU A 701 4.67 6.35 -20.09
C GLU A 701 5.42 7.03 -21.25
N GLN A 702 6.71 6.72 -21.47
CA GLN A 702 7.42 7.10 -22.70
C GLN A 702 6.80 6.43 -23.94
N LEU A 703 6.49 5.12 -23.87
CA LEU A 703 5.78 4.40 -24.96
C LEU A 703 4.40 5.03 -25.24
N LYS A 704 3.59 5.28 -24.21
CA LYS A 704 2.27 5.93 -24.32
C LYS A 704 2.35 7.34 -24.90
N ALA A 705 3.37 8.10 -24.52
CA ALA A 705 3.58 9.43 -25.04
C ALA A 705 3.93 9.42 -26.54
N GLY A 706 4.40 8.30 -27.08
CA GLY A 706 4.67 8.08 -28.50
C GLY A 706 6.12 7.72 -28.83
N ILE A 707 7.01 7.59 -27.84
CA ILE A 707 8.40 7.18 -28.05
C ILE A 707 8.47 5.76 -28.61
N ARG A 708 9.33 5.56 -29.62
CA ARG A 708 9.57 4.25 -30.24
C ARG A 708 11.03 3.88 -30.38
N TYR A 709 11.95 4.78 -30.04
CA TYR A 709 13.39 4.48 -29.94
C TYR A 709 13.87 4.70 -28.51
N PHE A 710 14.60 3.74 -27.95
CA PHE A 710 15.11 3.80 -26.59
C PHE A 710 16.63 3.56 -26.57
N ASP A 711 17.38 4.56 -26.13
CA ASP A 711 18.81 4.40 -25.82
C ASP A 711 18.96 3.76 -24.43
N LEU A 712 19.48 2.54 -24.42
CA LEU A 712 19.57 1.67 -23.26
C LEU A 712 21.03 1.35 -22.95
N ARG A 713 21.62 2.15 -22.05
CA ARG A 713 22.97 1.90 -21.53
C ARG A 713 22.93 0.85 -20.43
N ILE A 714 23.55 -0.29 -20.67
CA ILE A 714 23.46 -1.47 -19.79
C ILE A 714 24.79 -1.69 -19.07
N ALA A 715 24.73 -2.11 -17.80
CA ALA A 715 25.89 -2.41 -17.00
C ALA A 715 25.63 -3.50 -15.94
N HIS A 716 26.70 -4.16 -15.51
CA HIS A 716 26.72 -5.05 -14.36
C HIS A 716 27.37 -4.34 -13.16
N ARG A 717 26.77 -4.48 -11.97
CA ARG A 717 27.24 -3.76 -10.78
C ARG A 717 28.56 -4.36 -10.26
N PRO A 718 29.53 -3.53 -9.84
CA PRO A 718 30.76 -4.03 -9.25
C PRO A 718 30.49 -4.86 -7.99
N LYS A 719 31.11 -6.04 -7.88
CA LYS A 719 30.99 -6.97 -6.73
C LYS A 719 29.59 -7.55 -6.53
N ASP A 720 28.73 -7.47 -7.53
CA ASP A 720 27.47 -8.21 -7.55
C ASP A 720 27.76 -9.67 -7.92
N GLY A 721 27.34 -10.61 -7.06
CA GLY A 721 27.51 -12.04 -7.28
C GLY A 721 26.40 -12.65 -8.15
N SER A 722 25.38 -11.87 -8.50
CA SER A 722 24.26 -12.28 -9.36
C SER A 722 24.56 -12.05 -10.85
N GLN A 723 23.67 -12.52 -11.71
CA GLN A 723 23.65 -12.18 -13.15
C GLN A 723 22.77 -10.96 -13.45
N ASP A 724 22.34 -10.23 -12.43
CA ASP A 724 21.41 -9.11 -12.59
C ASP A 724 22.09 -7.96 -13.34
N LEU A 725 21.43 -7.48 -14.39
CA LEU A 725 21.88 -6.37 -15.21
C LEU A 725 21.05 -5.13 -14.90
N TYR A 726 21.69 -3.97 -14.95
CA TYR A 726 21.09 -2.68 -14.65
C TYR A 726 21.31 -1.72 -15.81
N TYR A 727 20.53 -0.64 -15.83
CA TYR A 727 20.85 0.49 -16.69
C TYR A 727 21.75 1.48 -15.95
N THR A 728 22.42 2.35 -16.70
CA THR A 728 23.39 3.28 -16.12
C THR A 728 23.46 4.63 -16.81
N HIS A 729 23.56 5.69 -16.02
CA HIS A 729 24.07 6.99 -16.44
C HIS A 729 24.70 7.66 -15.22
N VAL A 730 26.03 7.58 -15.09
CA VAL A 730 26.84 7.93 -13.89
C VAL A 730 26.54 7.09 -12.63
N LEU A 731 25.27 6.74 -12.42
CA LEU A 731 24.71 5.90 -11.36
C LEU A 731 23.97 4.71 -11.99
N PHE A 732 23.75 3.65 -11.23
CA PHE A 732 22.97 2.48 -11.65
C PHE A 732 21.48 2.69 -11.36
N THR A 733 20.60 2.07 -12.15
CA THR A 733 19.15 2.06 -11.89
C THR A 733 18.75 1.13 -10.75
N VAL A 734 17.59 1.42 -10.13
CA VAL A 734 16.92 0.47 -9.20
C VAL A 734 16.21 -0.65 -9.95
N VAL A 735 15.68 -0.35 -11.14
CA VAL A 735 15.01 -1.32 -12.03
C VAL A 735 16.07 -2.08 -12.82
N THR A 736 15.94 -3.40 -12.87
CA THR A 736 16.83 -4.27 -13.66
C THR A 736 16.47 -4.23 -15.14
N VAL A 737 17.42 -4.60 -16.00
CA VAL A 737 17.19 -4.72 -17.45
C VAL A 737 16.05 -5.69 -17.74
N LEU A 738 15.99 -6.82 -17.04
CA LEU A 738 14.95 -7.82 -17.29
C LEU A 738 13.55 -7.30 -16.97
N GLU A 739 13.38 -6.58 -15.85
CA GLU A 739 12.10 -5.99 -15.45
C GLU A 739 11.60 -4.99 -16.51
N ALA A 740 12.44 -4.06 -16.95
CA ALA A 740 12.04 -3.06 -17.95
C ALA A 740 11.70 -3.70 -19.32
N LEU A 741 12.45 -4.73 -19.75
CA LEU A 741 12.14 -5.45 -20.99
C LEU A 741 10.81 -6.21 -20.90
N GLN A 742 10.46 -6.74 -19.72
CA GLN A 742 9.16 -7.40 -19.49
C GLN A 742 7.99 -6.41 -19.56
N GLU A 743 8.12 -5.22 -18.97
CA GLU A 743 7.12 -4.15 -19.07
C GLU A 743 6.89 -3.71 -20.51
N ILE A 744 7.98 -3.52 -21.27
CA ILE A 744 7.91 -3.21 -22.70
C ILE A 744 7.17 -4.33 -23.45
N ASN A 745 7.48 -5.60 -23.19
CA ASN A 745 6.80 -6.71 -23.84
C ASN A 745 5.29 -6.75 -23.52
N LEU A 746 4.91 -6.51 -22.26
CA LEU A 746 3.50 -6.44 -21.85
C LEU A 746 2.75 -5.31 -22.56
N TRP A 747 3.38 -4.14 -22.71
CA TRP A 747 2.79 -3.05 -23.48
C TRP A 747 2.60 -3.44 -24.96
N LEU A 748 3.59 -4.10 -25.57
CA LEU A 748 3.51 -4.55 -26.97
C LEU A 748 2.41 -5.59 -27.23
N GLU A 749 2.04 -6.41 -26.23
CA GLU A 749 0.95 -7.37 -26.34
C GLU A 749 -0.41 -6.70 -26.57
N ASN A 750 -0.59 -5.53 -25.99
CA ASN A 750 -1.78 -4.69 -26.15
C ASN A 750 -1.69 -3.76 -27.38
N HIS A 751 -0.48 -3.56 -27.94
CA HIS A 751 -0.22 -2.63 -29.05
C HIS A 751 0.41 -3.33 -30.25
N LYS A 752 -0.30 -4.32 -30.80
CA LYS A 752 0.17 -5.24 -31.85
C LYS A 752 0.67 -4.59 -33.14
N ARG A 753 0.34 -3.30 -33.37
CA ARG A 753 0.72 -2.54 -34.56
C ARG A 753 1.77 -1.47 -34.30
N GLU A 754 2.35 -1.45 -33.11
CA GLU A 754 3.43 -0.53 -32.78
C GLU A 754 4.78 -1.27 -32.85
N ILE A 755 5.78 -0.57 -33.39
CA ILE A 755 7.15 -1.09 -33.58
C ILE A 755 8.12 -0.27 -32.75
N ILE A 756 8.96 -0.93 -31.95
CA ILE A 756 9.97 -0.27 -31.13
C ILE A 756 11.38 -0.66 -31.53
N ILE A 757 12.33 0.23 -31.22
CA ILE A 757 13.76 0.07 -31.44
C ILE A 757 14.46 0.22 -30.08
N LEU A 758 15.10 -0.86 -29.63
CA LEU A 758 15.89 -0.90 -28.40
C LEU A 758 17.37 -0.85 -28.76
N ALA A 759 18.08 0.20 -28.37
CA ALA A 759 19.50 0.35 -28.62
C ALA A 759 20.30 0.03 -27.35
N CYS A 760 20.79 -1.21 -27.24
CA CYS A 760 21.62 -1.68 -26.14
C CYS A 760 23.09 -1.31 -26.36
N SER A 761 23.67 -0.55 -25.44
CA SER A 761 25.03 -0.02 -25.56
C SER A 761 25.79 0.08 -24.23
N HIS A 762 27.04 0.57 -24.29
CA HIS A 762 27.99 0.83 -23.20
C HIS A 762 28.52 -0.40 -22.45
N PHE A 763 27.65 -1.36 -22.09
CA PHE A 763 27.99 -2.67 -21.53
C PHE A 763 29.09 -2.65 -20.45
N GLU A 764 28.96 -1.75 -19.48
CA GLU A 764 29.98 -1.63 -18.45
C GLU A 764 29.98 -2.81 -17.47
N GLY A 765 31.15 -3.38 -17.18
CA GLY A 765 31.26 -4.54 -16.29
C GLY A 765 30.71 -5.84 -16.88
N MET A 766 30.33 -5.86 -18.16
CA MET A 766 29.78 -7.04 -18.82
C MET A 766 30.89 -8.03 -19.19
N THR A 767 30.65 -9.30 -18.90
CA THR A 767 31.47 -10.43 -19.35
C THR A 767 30.81 -11.12 -20.54
N GLU A 768 31.55 -11.96 -21.29
CA GLU A 768 30.99 -12.73 -22.41
C GLU A 768 29.76 -13.56 -21.98
N SER A 769 29.80 -14.18 -20.79
CA SER A 769 28.65 -14.92 -20.26
C SER A 769 27.44 -14.04 -19.96
N LEU A 770 27.65 -12.79 -19.54
CA LEU A 770 26.56 -11.84 -19.28
C LEU A 770 25.96 -11.32 -20.59
N HIS A 771 26.76 -11.16 -21.64
CA HIS A 771 26.25 -10.86 -22.98
C HIS A 771 25.36 -11.98 -23.51
N GLU A 772 25.81 -13.24 -23.43
CA GLU A 772 25.01 -14.41 -23.82
C GLU A 772 23.72 -14.52 -22.98
N HIS A 773 23.79 -14.22 -21.68
CA HIS A 773 22.62 -14.14 -20.81
C HIS A 773 21.63 -13.07 -21.27
N LEU A 774 22.08 -11.84 -21.53
CA LEU A 774 21.21 -10.74 -21.99
C LEU A 774 20.57 -11.04 -23.35
N ILE A 775 21.34 -11.55 -24.31
CA ILE A 775 20.84 -11.93 -25.64
C ILE A 775 19.79 -13.04 -25.51
N SER A 776 20.03 -14.04 -24.66
CA SER A 776 19.07 -15.11 -24.39
C SER A 776 17.80 -14.58 -23.75
N SER A 777 17.90 -13.66 -22.80
CA SER A 777 16.76 -13.01 -22.16
C SER A 777 15.93 -12.17 -23.15
N LEU A 778 16.58 -11.40 -24.03
CA LEU A 778 15.89 -10.66 -25.10
C LEU A 778 15.11 -11.60 -26.03
N LYS A 779 15.73 -12.71 -26.45
CA LYS A 779 15.10 -13.74 -27.27
C LYS A 779 13.91 -14.40 -26.58
N TYR A 780 14.06 -14.70 -25.29
CA TYR A 780 13.03 -15.33 -24.49
C TYR A 780 11.81 -14.41 -24.28
N ILE A 781 12.05 -13.15 -23.89
CA ILE A 781 10.99 -12.19 -23.56
C ILE A 781 10.16 -11.83 -24.79
N PHE A 782 10.82 -11.42 -25.87
CA PHE A 782 10.11 -10.91 -27.04
C PHE A 782 9.72 -12.02 -28.03
N GLY A 783 10.40 -13.16 -28.01
CA GLY A 783 10.07 -14.32 -28.85
C GLY A 783 9.92 -13.95 -30.32
N SER A 784 8.77 -14.28 -30.91
CA SER A 784 8.46 -13.97 -32.31
C SER A 784 8.33 -12.48 -32.62
N LYS A 785 8.18 -11.62 -31.59
CA LYS A 785 8.14 -10.16 -31.77
C LYS A 785 9.50 -9.61 -32.19
N LEU A 786 10.62 -10.31 -31.98
CA LEU A 786 11.93 -9.86 -32.45
C LEU A 786 12.04 -9.91 -33.96
N CYS A 787 12.45 -8.80 -34.55
CA CYS A 787 12.73 -8.66 -35.95
C CYS A 787 14.18 -9.07 -36.26
N PRO A 788 14.43 -10.14 -37.04
CA PRO A 788 15.76 -10.43 -37.56
C PRO A 788 16.22 -9.38 -38.55
N ILE A 789 17.53 -9.28 -38.77
CA ILE A 789 18.10 -8.43 -39.81
C ILE A 789 17.51 -8.83 -41.16
N MET A 790 16.84 -7.88 -41.82
CA MET A 790 16.17 -8.06 -43.10
C MET A 790 16.11 -6.72 -43.87
N GLU A 791 15.93 -6.79 -45.19
CA GLU A 791 15.92 -5.60 -46.06
C GLU A 791 14.58 -4.85 -46.05
N ASP A 792 13.45 -5.57 -46.11
CA ASP A 792 12.10 -4.97 -46.18
C ASP A 792 11.51 -4.71 -44.79
N ILE A 793 11.98 -3.65 -44.14
CA ILE A 793 11.51 -3.20 -42.82
C ILE A 793 10.42 -2.12 -42.92
N THR A 794 9.32 -2.42 -43.59
CA THR A 794 8.12 -1.57 -43.63
C THR A 794 7.15 -1.94 -42.49
N LEU A 795 6.33 -0.98 -42.02
CA LEU A 795 5.33 -1.26 -40.96
C LEU A 795 4.41 -2.42 -41.37
N ARG A 796 3.94 -2.41 -42.62
CA ARG A 796 3.06 -3.45 -43.15
C ARG A 796 3.71 -4.83 -43.10
N ASN A 797 4.98 -4.93 -43.52
CA ASN A 797 5.67 -6.22 -43.55
C ASN A 797 5.97 -6.72 -42.12
N LEU A 798 6.39 -5.83 -41.22
CA LEU A 798 6.63 -6.17 -39.82
C LEU A 798 5.36 -6.71 -39.13
N TRP A 799 4.21 -6.04 -39.31
CA TRP A 799 2.93 -6.53 -38.79
C TRP A 799 2.50 -7.87 -39.39
N LYS A 800 2.73 -8.06 -40.69
CA LYS A 800 2.43 -9.32 -41.39
C LYS A 800 3.27 -10.48 -40.84
N MET A 801 4.52 -10.23 -40.49
CA MET A 801 5.44 -11.23 -39.93
C MET A 801 5.30 -11.37 -38.40
N GLY A 802 4.51 -10.50 -37.75
CA GLY A 802 4.32 -10.50 -36.29
C GLY A 802 5.50 -9.92 -35.52
N HIS A 803 6.38 -9.18 -36.18
CA HIS A 803 7.52 -8.50 -35.56
C HIS A 803 7.11 -7.14 -35.01
N GLN A 804 7.63 -6.81 -33.81
CA GLN A 804 7.39 -5.54 -33.11
C GLN A 804 8.66 -4.91 -32.55
N VAL A 805 9.77 -5.65 -32.42
CA VAL A 805 10.97 -5.21 -31.70
C VAL A 805 12.22 -5.35 -32.56
N ILE A 806 12.93 -4.25 -32.77
CA ILE A 806 14.27 -4.23 -33.36
C ILE A 806 15.26 -3.97 -32.22
N VAL A 807 16.26 -4.84 -32.06
CA VAL A 807 17.30 -4.67 -31.02
C VAL A 807 18.63 -4.35 -31.70
N SER A 808 19.11 -3.11 -31.56
CA SER A 808 20.48 -2.72 -31.90
C SER A 808 21.40 -3.07 -30.73
N TYR A 809 22.47 -3.82 -30.98
CA TYR A 809 23.35 -4.31 -29.92
C TYR A 809 24.81 -4.00 -30.21
N GLU A 810 25.45 -3.17 -29.38
CA GLU A 810 26.82 -2.67 -29.58
C GLU A 810 27.91 -3.58 -28.96
N ASP A 811 27.93 -4.86 -29.30
CA ASP A 811 29.01 -5.77 -28.89
C ASP A 811 29.22 -6.89 -29.93
N PRO A 812 30.46 -7.38 -30.15
CA PRO A 812 30.72 -8.48 -31.08
C PRO A 812 29.94 -9.77 -30.80
N ALA A 813 29.51 -10.03 -29.56
CA ALA A 813 28.67 -11.18 -29.22
C ALA A 813 27.40 -11.25 -30.08
N ALA A 814 26.84 -10.10 -30.46
CA ALA A 814 25.66 -10.00 -31.31
C ALA A 814 25.84 -10.60 -32.72
N GLN A 815 27.06 -10.65 -33.26
CA GLN A 815 27.32 -11.10 -34.64
C GLN A 815 26.89 -12.55 -34.90
N LYS A 816 26.77 -13.36 -33.84
CA LYS A 816 26.32 -14.76 -33.92
C LYS A 816 24.78 -14.88 -34.01
N HIS A 817 24.03 -13.80 -33.79
CA HIS A 817 22.58 -13.81 -33.66
C HIS A 817 21.93 -12.91 -34.71
N ARG A 818 21.14 -13.50 -35.61
CA ARG A 818 20.48 -12.78 -36.71
C ARG A 818 19.43 -11.77 -36.22
N GLU A 819 18.97 -11.91 -34.99
CA GLU A 819 17.99 -11.06 -34.32
C GLU A 819 18.61 -9.80 -33.69
N MET A 820 19.95 -9.72 -33.62
CA MET A 820 20.65 -8.58 -33.05
C MET A 820 21.20 -7.69 -34.17
N TRP A 821 20.60 -6.53 -34.33
CA TRP A 821 20.98 -5.54 -35.33
C TRP A 821 22.30 -4.85 -34.97
N PRO A 822 23.09 -4.43 -35.98
CA PRO A 822 24.31 -3.67 -35.73
C PRO A 822 24.01 -2.32 -35.05
N LYS A 823 25.04 -1.76 -34.41
CA LYS A 823 24.96 -0.44 -33.76
C LYS A 823 24.33 0.61 -34.68
N ILE A 824 23.26 1.22 -34.21
CA ILE A 824 22.68 2.41 -34.84
C ILE A 824 23.56 3.63 -34.50
N PRO A 825 24.08 4.37 -35.50
CA PRO A 825 24.84 5.58 -35.26
C PRO A 825 24.03 6.64 -34.52
N TYR A 826 24.59 7.15 -33.42
CA TYR A 826 24.01 8.21 -32.60
C TYR A 826 24.87 9.48 -32.73
N TRP A 827 24.28 10.60 -33.15
CA TRP A 827 24.98 11.85 -33.40
C TRP A 827 24.58 12.93 -32.40
N TRP A 828 25.53 13.44 -31.62
CA TRP A 828 25.37 14.60 -30.72
C TRP A 828 26.70 15.36 -30.60
N ALA A 829 26.68 16.58 -30.07
CA ALA A 829 27.80 17.53 -30.14
C ALA A 829 28.62 17.71 -28.85
N ASP A 830 28.35 16.92 -27.81
CA ASP A 830 29.04 16.97 -26.51
C ASP A 830 29.24 18.41 -25.99
N SER A 831 28.16 19.20 -25.98
CA SER A 831 28.17 20.63 -25.68
C SER A 831 26.89 21.08 -24.99
N GLU A 832 27.00 22.09 -24.12
CA GLU A 832 25.87 22.73 -23.46
C GLU A 832 25.14 23.77 -24.34
N ASP A 833 25.72 24.16 -25.49
CA ASP A 833 25.16 25.18 -26.38
C ASP A 833 24.31 24.54 -27.49
N PRO A 834 22.99 24.85 -27.55
CA PRO A 834 22.11 24.30 -28.58
C PRO A 834 22.48 24.72 -30.00
N ASN A 835 23.15 25.86 -30.21
CA ASN A 835 23.56 26.29 -31.55
C ASN A 835 24.74 25.45 -32.06
N ILE A 836 25.67 25.10 -31.18
CA ILE A 836 26.78 24.20 -31.50
C ILE A 836 26.21 22.82 -31.84
N LEU A 837 25.23 22.35 -31.08
CA LEU A 837 24.53 21.08 -31.35
C LEU A 837 23.83 21.09 -32.71
N VAL A 838 23.03 22.11 -33.00
CA VAL A 838 22.34 22.26 -34.28
C VAL A 838 23.34 22.30 -35.44
N HIS A 839 24.41 23.09 -35.33
CA HIS A 839 25.44 23.18 -36.37
C HIS A 839 26.12 21.82 -36.62
N TYR A 840 26.38 21.06 -35.56
CA TYR A 840 26.94 19.71 -35.67
C TYR A 840 25.97 18.74 -36.37
N LEU A 841 24.69 18.73 -35.99
CA LEU A 841 23.67 17.87 -36.60
C LEU A 841 23.44 18.21 -38.08
N GLU A 842 23.46 19.50 -38.43
CA GLU A 842 23.40 19.98 -39.81
C GLU A 842 24.56 19.47 -40.67
N LYS A 843 25.77 19.39 -40.10
CA LYS A 843 26.92 18.79 -40.80
C LYS A 843 26.81 17.27 -40.89
N LYS A 844 26.28 16.61 -39.86
CA LYS A 844 26.18 15.14 -39.82
C LYS A 844 25.12 14.58 -40.75
N LYS A 845 24.01 15.28 -40.96
CA LYS A 845 22.94 14.80 -41.86
C LYS A 845 23.39 14.63 -43.32
N GLU A 846 24.41 15.37 -43.76
CA GLU A 846 25.05 15.18 -45.07
C GLU A 846 25.77 13.82 -45.18
N SER A 847 26.15 13.21 -44.07
CA SER A 847 26.82 11.90 -44.04
C SER A 847 25.87 10.71 -43.85
N ARG A 848 24.54 10.95 -43.81
CA ARG A 848 23.55 9.89 -43.59
C ARG A 848 23.53 8.91 -44.77
N ASN A 849 23.54 7.61 -44.45
CA ASN A 849 23.19 6.57 -45.39
C ASN A 849 21.67 6.29 -45.30
N PRO A 850 20.87 6.57 -46.34
CA PRO A 850 19.41 6.43 -46.30
C PRO A 850 18.90 5.00 -46.06
N GLY A 851 19.72 3.97 -46.29
CA GLY A 851 19.34 2.57 -46.08
C GLY A 851 19.49 2.06 -44.64
N PHE A 852 19.90 2.91 -43.70
CA PHE A 852 20.17 2.52 -42.32
C PHE A 852 19.55 3.52 -41.33
N PHE A 853 19.22 3.01 -40.14
CA PHE A 853 18.81 3.86 -39.02
C PHE A 853 19.93 4.83 -38.63
N CYS A 854 19.56 6.04 -38.23
CA CYS A 854 20.46 7.01 -37.61
C CYS A 854 19.69 7.85 -36.61
N VAL A 855 20.37 8.25 -35.53
CA VAL A 855 19.78 9.06 -34.46
C VAL A 855 20.40 10.45 -34.46
N ALA A 856 19.56 11.47 -34.60
CA ALA A 856 19.89 12.85 -34.27
C ALA A 856 19.61 13.08 -32.78
N GLY A 857 20.67 13.11 -31.97
CA GLY A 857 20.63 13.36 -30.54
C GLY A 857 20.52 14.86 -30.25
N LEU A 858 19.44 15.25 -29.59
CA LEU A 858 19.14 16.60 -29.11
C LEU A 858 19.62 16.82 -27.66
N ASN A 859 20.36 15.86 -27.11
CA ASN A 859 20.91 15.90 -25.76
C ASN A 859 22.05 16.95 -25.68
N LEU A 860 21.99 17.79 -24.65
CA LEU A 860 23.03 18.75 -24.31
C LEU A 860 23.93 18.15 -23.24
N THR A 861 25.24 18.38 -23.34
CA THR A 861 26.21 17.80 -22.40
C THR A 861 26.92 18.91 -21.63
N ALA A 862 26.76 18.92 -20.31
CA ALA A 862 27.44 19.88 -19.46
C ALA A 862 28.78 19.32 -18.99
N SER A 863 29.85 20.08 -19.19
CA SER A 863 31.18 19.73 -18.68
C SER A 863 31.24 19.82 -17.14
N TYR A 864 32.20 19.12 -16.52
CA TYR A 864 32.46 19.23 -15.08
C TYR A 864 32.69 20.68 -14.63
N ASN A 865 33.40 21.48 -15.44
CA ASN A 865 33.62 22.90 -15.16
C ASN A 865 32.31 23.69 -15.21
N TYR A 866 31.43 23.41 -16.18
CA TYR A 866 30.11 24.02 -16.25
C TYR A 866 29.27 23.69 -15.00
N ILE A 867 29.22 22.41 -14.62
CA ILE A 867 28.44 21.93 -13.47
C ILE A 867 28.90 22.60 -12.16
N THR A 868 30.22 22.71 -11.96
CA THR A 868 30.81 23.33 -10.75
C THR A 868 30.52 24.83 -10.65
N ILE A 869 30.47 25.55 -11.77
CA ILE A 869 30.15 26.99 -11.81
C ILE A 869 28.62 27.23 -11.69
N HIS A 870 27.79 26.22 -12.01
CA HIS A 870 26.34 26.31 -12.02
C HIS A 870 25.62 25.32 -11.07
N PRO A 871 25.90 25.34 -9.75
CA PRO A 871 25.38 24.35 -8.80
C PRO A 871 23.85 24.43 -8.56
N SER A 872 23.19 25.52 -8.97
CA SER A 872 21.73 25.70 -8.88
C SER A 872 20.97 25.24 -10.13
N LEU A 873 21.69 24.90 -11.20
CA LEU A 873 21.14 24.31 -12.42
C LEU A 873 21.02 22.78 -12.29
N SER A 874 20.32 22.20 -13.27
CA SER A 874 20.20 20.77 -13.49
C SER A 874 20.14 20.53 -14.99
N LEU A 875 20.35 19.28 -15.43
CA LEU A 875 20.25 18.94 -16.84
C LEU A 875 18.87 19.33 -17.40
N LYS A 876 17.79 19.05 -16.65
CA LYS A 876 16.43 19.49 -17.01
C LYS A 876 16.30 20.98 -17.27
N LYS A 877 16.85 21.83 -16.39
CA LYS A 877 16.76 23.28 -16.57
C LYS A 877 17.54 23.74 -17.81
N LEU A 878 18.68 23.12 -18.08
CA LEU A 878 19.48 23.38 -19.28
C LEU A 878 18.68 22.99 -20.53
N THR A 879 18.19 21.75 -20.60
CA THR A 879 17.41 21.22 -21.73
C THR A 879 16.15 22.05 -21.99
N LEU A 880 15.33 22.31 -20.96
CA LEU A 880 14.08 23.06 -21.13
C LEU A 880 14.31 24.52 -21.54
N LYS A 881 15.39 25.16 -21.04
CA LYS A 881 15.77 26.52 -21.46
C LYS A 881 16.13 26.59 -22.95
N CYS A 882 16.70 25.51 -23.48
CA CYS A 882 17.13 25.41 -24.88
C CYS A 882 16.07 24.78 -25.80
N SER A 883 14.97 24.28 -25.23
CA SER A 883 13.96 23.49 -25.95
C SER A 883 13.36 24.21 -27.16
N SER A 884 13.06 25.50 -27.06
CA SER A 884 12.47 26.26 -28.17
C SER A 884 13.37 26.26 -29.40
N CYS A 885 14.66 26.55 -29.22
CA CYS A 885 15.65 26.54 -30.29
C CYS A 885 15.78 25.16 -30.95
N LEU A 886 15.79 24.10 -30.16
CA LEU A 886 15.89 22.73 -30.66
C LEU A 886 14.61 22.30 -31.39
N MET A 887 13.43 22.66 -30.89
CA MET A 887 12.15 22.31 -31.55
C MET A 887 11.96 23.09 -32.85
N ASP A 888 12.37 24.36 -32.91
CA ASP A 888 12.37 25.14 -34.15
C ASP A 888 13.21 24.45 -35.23
N TRP A 889 14.35 23.86 -34.85
CA TRP A 889 15.18 23.07 -35.75
C TRP A 889 14.51 21.75 -36.17
N VAL A 890 13.93 21.00 -35.23
CA VAL A 890 13.22 19.73 -35.51
C VAL A 890 12.10 19.94 -36.52
N GLN A 891 11.27 20.97 -36.35
CA GLN A 891 10.14 21.26 -37.23
C GLN A 891 10.56 21.57 -38.68
N GLN A 892 11.79 22.04 -38.89
CA GLN A 892 12.35 22.32 -40.22
C GLN A 892 12.85 21.06 -40.94
N GLN A 893 13.08 19.96 -40.22
CA GLN A 893 13.63 18.74 -40.80
C GLN A 893 12.60 18.02 -41.68
N THR A 894 13.10 17.15 -42.56
CA THR A 894 12.26 16.32 -43.44
C THR A 894 12.74 14.87 -43.38
N PRO A 895 11.85 13.91 -43.08
CA PRO A 895 12.18 12.48 -43.16
C PRO A 895 12.17 11.98 -44.61
N GLY A 896 12.68 10.78 -44.83
CA GLY A 896 12.72 10.13 -46.15
C GLY A 896 14.11 9.73 -46.62
N GLU A 897 14.19 9.29 -47.88
CA GLU A 897 15.38 8.72 -48.51
C GLU A 897 16.33 9.77 -49.12
N ALA A 898 15.86 11.01 -49.28
CA ALA A 898 16.64 12.07 -49.91
C ALA A 898 17.85 12.46 -49.05
N HIS A 899 18.88 12.98 -49.72
CA HIS A 899 20.08 13.46 -49.03
C HIS A 899 19.73 14.58 -48.03
N GLY A 900 20.32 14.51 -46.84
CA GLY A 900 20.04 15.47 -45.75
C GLY A 900 18.72 15.25 -44.99
N CYS A 901 17.94 14.22 -45.31
CA CYS A 901 16.80 13.81 -44.48
C CYS A 901 17.27 13.14 -43.17
N LEU A 902 16.43 13.11 -42.13
CA LEU A 902 16.71 12.43 -40.86
C LEU A 902 15.62 11.41 -40.50
N ASN A 903 15.93 10.52 -39.57
CA ASN A 903 15.06 9.40 -39.19
C ASN A 903 14.66 9.46 -37.70
N ILE A 904 15.50 8.96 -36.80
CA ILE A 904 15.23 9.00 -35.36
C ILE A 904 15.72 10.33 -34.79
N PHE A 905 14.88 10.96 -33.99
CA PHE A 905 15.23 12.11 -33.17
C PHE A 905 15.16 11.65 -31.72
N ALA A 906 16.24 11.79 -30.94
CA ALA A 906 16.24 11.40 -29.53
C ALA A 906 16.75 12.53 -28.65
N GLY A 907 16.32 12.63 -27.40
CA GLY A 907 16.79 13.67 -26.49
C GLY A 907 16.44 13.41 -25.04
N ASP A 908 16.71 14.41 -24.21
CA ASP A 908 16.39 14.39 -22.77
C ASP A 908 15.02 15.02 -22.52
N PHE A 909 14.29 14.49 -21.53
CA PHE A 909 12.98 14.97 -21.08
C PHE A 909 11.96 15.08 -22.21
N VAL A 910 11.95 14.09 -23.10
CA VAL A 910 11.24 14.11 -24.39
C VAL A 910 9.72 14.13 -24.27
N THR A 911 9.18 13.76 -23.12
CA THR A 911 7.75 13.89 -22.81
C THR A 911 7.35 15.30 -22.34
N SER A 912 8.32 16.19 -22.15
CA SER A 912 8.06 17.60 -21.85
C SER A 912 7.91 18.42 -23.12
N GLY A 913 6.77 19.10 -23.28
CA GLY A 913 6.56 20.02 -24.40
C GLY A 913 6.09 19.34 -25.69
N LYS A 914 6.51 19.87 -26.85
CA LYS A 914 6.01 19.49 -28.18
C LYS A 914 6.88 18.51 -28.96
N PHE A 915 7.96 18.02 -28.37
CA PHE A 915 8.94 17.19 -29.08
C PHE A 915 8.30 16.01 -29.82
N ILE A 916 7.47 15.22 -29.13
CA ILE A 916 6.87 14.02 -29.72
C ILE A 916 5.90 14.39 -30.85
N SER A 917 5.01 15.36 -30.61
CA SER A 917 4.07 15.81 -31.63
C SER A 917 4.76 16.39 -32.86
N ASP A 918 5.84 17.14 -32.65
CA ASP A 918 6.61 17.77 -33.73
C ASP A 918 7.31 16.72 -34.58
N VAL A 919 7.99 15.75 -33.95
CA VAL A 919 8.66 14.65 -34.64
C VAL A 919 7.67 13.77 -35.41
N ILE A 920 6.56 13.35 -34.78
CA ILE A 920 5.56 12.50 -35.46
C ILE A 920 4.92 13.26 -36.63
N THR A 921 4.65 14.56 -36.47
CA THR A 921 4.06 15.40 -37.52
C THR A 921 4.97 15.55 -38.74
N LEU A 922 6.29 15.39 -38.60
CA LEU A 922 7.20 15.38 -39.75
C LEU A 922 6.86 14.29 -40.77
N ASN A 923 6.25 13.18 -40.35
CA ASN A 923 5.81 12.12 -41.28
C ASN A 923 4.75 12.61 -42.28
N LYS A 924 3.98 13.66 -41.95
CA LYS A 924 3.02 14.26 -42.90
C LYS A 924 3.71 14.86 -44.14
N LYS A 925 4.99 15.23 -44.04
CA LYS A 925 5.79 15.73 -45.17
C LYS A 925 6.13 14.64 -46.20
N LEU A 926 6.03 13.35 -45.83
CA LEU A 926 6.23 12.24 -46.76
C LEU A 926 5.04 12.09 -47.72
N SER A 927 3.80 12.15 -47.21
CA SER A 927 2.60 12.03 -48.03
C SER A 927 2.39 13.21 -49.00
N GLN A 928 2.98 14.38 -48.71
CA GLN A 928 2.93 15.56 -49.59
C GLN A 928 3.85 15.47 -50.81
N ARG A 929 4.75 14.47 -50.87
CA ARG A 929 5.67 14.25 -52.00
C ARG A 929 5.16 13.22 -53.01
N THR A 930 4.05 12.55 -52.71
CA THR A 930 3.48 11.46 -53.54
C THR A 930 2.49 11.96 -54.61
N TYR A 931 2.44 13.27 -54.87
CA TYR A 931 1.63 13.90 -55.93
C TYR A 931 2.47 14.71 -56.91
#